data_AF-A0A8H7BDL1-F1
#
_entry.id   AF-A0A8H7BDL1-F1
#
_cell.length_a   1.000
_cell.length_b   1.000
_cell.length_c   1.000
_cell.angle_alpha   90.00
_cell.angle_beta   90.00
_cell.angle_gamma   90.00
#
_symmetry.space_group_name_H-M   'P 1'
#
loop_
_entity.id
_entity.type
_entity.pdbx_description
1 polymer ?
#
loop_
_entity_poly.entity_id
_entity_poly.type
_entity_poly.pdbx_seq_one_letter_code
_entity_poly.pdbx_strand_id
1 'polypeptide(L)'
;MEPGQQPTTTCTVVPWKHITMSTAVWPPIDDARLADQQAASQARELEWLLVQLRETLQSLKAGLEECAALLAPSENGSTLVLTSVRSESLKGLITRIGTRITKGNVKLRLASLPPPKGSLTYDLAISSAPHAPTLVVPQLTAIRTSINSCLDVIDVATWGGDATNANFVSGQLQLLHDHILEAQAALKGYSDVQPPWWENPVDDKTFDPPLPANVSFHLFVFDAALVLEIRTLEPHNAGDSTSLTGFSIRNTFASALGGARAPAHDEADRTFKYKDHDVRVKEKIRVESQDPALISASAKLNALGHSVMLSRKALNIQSIAPSTIGRDHHSHVAFFRGDALIVAIYSTSHFNMAPALLTAVDATSHIHLVVGSNPLAGARCARSIEVGAKPVLLAPEDSTLHYGLVKRIEAGEVKWLKRSFVEEDLTTLGRPEVDGVVDAVFVTAGGKHTSATHISSLCRRLRIPVNVADAPNLCSFTLLSTHSDGPLQIGITTSGKGCKLSARIRREIAASLPPRLGDAVERLGTLRRRIWEEDHAAELSQDLEAEEEDSGQPATFNKLILEESKEAARGRRMRWLSQICEYWPLRRLAGITDADVDMLFREFASSSPSKVGPTATTPGRRAGRIILAGSGPGNPDLLTRAAHKAILSADLILADKLVPAPILDLVPRRATVHIARKFPGNADKAQEELLELGLEGLKAGKVVVRIKQGDPYIYGRGGEEYDFFRAHGFIPSVLPGITSALSAPLFAAIPATHRGIADQVLVCTGTGRKGAPLDPPEFVASRTLVLLMSLHRLSALVESLVGKGYPAELPVAVLERASCPDQRVIRTTLEHVCAAVEEEGSRPPGLLVVGNACKVLMKYEQRWVVEEGFHGLDNLGGDGELEISRLTEAAIAA
;
A
#
# COMPACT_ATOMS: atom_id res chain seq x y z
N MET A 1 -69.56 -59.08 -33.10
CA MET A 1 -70.41 -57.94 -32.68
C MET A 1 -69.74 -56.68 -33.19
N GLU A 2 -70.48 -55.87 -33.94
CA GLU A 2 -70.12 -54.51 -34.35
C GLU A 2 -70.42 -53.49 -33.21
N PRO A 3 -70.17 -52.18 -33.37
CA PRO A 3 -68.98 -51.51 -33.95
C PRO A 3 -68.52 -50.28 -33.11
N GLY A 4 -67.48 -49.56 -33.56
CA GLY A 4 -67.13 -48.23 -33.02
C GLY A 4 -66.01 -47.53 -33.82
N GLN A 5 -66.34 -46.48 -34.57
CA GLN A 5 -65.45 -45.83 -35.54
C GLN A 5 -64.40 -44.90 -34.92
N GLN A 6 -63.23 -44.80 -35.56
CA GLN A 6 -62.35 -43.62 -35.49
C GLN A 6 -62.15 -43.05 -36.90
N PRO A 7 -62.52 -41.78 -37.17
CA PRO A 7 -62.21 -41.10 -38.42
C PRO A 7 -60.90 -40.30 -38.35
N THR A 8 -60.16 -40.31 -39.46
CA THR A 8 -58.96 -39.48 -39.69
C THR A 8 -59.33 -38.05 -40.08
N THR A 9 -58.61 -37.04 -39.56
CA THR A 9 -58.56 -35.71 -40.19
C THR A 9 -57.19 -35.02 -40.05
N THR A 10 -56.61 -34.78 -41.23
CA THR A 10 -55.57 -33.81 -41.58
C THR A 10 -55.39 -32.60 -40.63
N CYS A 11 -54.16 -32.36 -40.18
CA CYS A 11 -53.75 -31.08 -39.60
C CYS A 11 -53.13 -30.19 -40.69
N THR A 12 -53.88 -29.17 -41.14
CA THR A 12 -53.43 -28.16 -42.10
C THR A 12 -52.66 -27.04 -41.40
N VAL A 13 -51.55 -26.60 -42.01
CA VAL A 13 -50.71 -25.51 -41.50
C VAL A 13 -51.34 -24.15 -41.80
N VAL A 14 -51.52 -23.31 -40.78
CA VAL A 14 -51.77 -21.87 -40.88
C VAL A 14 -50.89 -21.16 -39.84
N PRO A 15 -50.19 -20.05 -40.16
CA PRO A 15 -48.91 -19.75 -39.53
C PRO A 15 -49.01 -18.96 -38.22
N TRP A 16 -48.27 -19.42 -37.20
CA TRP A 16 -47.96 -18.60 -36.02
C TRP A 16 -46.87 -17.60 -36.40
N LYS A 17 -47.21 -16.30 -36.34
CA LYS A 17 -46.25 -15.20 -36.52
C LYS A 17 -45.14 -15.27 -35.48
N HIS A 18 -43.96 -14.82 -35.88
CA HIS A 18 -42.75 -14.67 -35.07
C HIS A 18 -43.01 -14.38 -33.58
N ILE A 19 -42.65 -15.32 -32.71
CA ILE A 19 -42.33 -15.06 -31.31
C ILE A 19 -40.82 -15.31 -31.15
N THR A 20 -40.06 -14.23 -31.14
CA THR A 20 -38.67 -14.22 -30.68
C THR A 20 -38.62 -14.64 -29.22
N MET A 21 -37.95 -15.74 -28.90
CA MET A 21 -37.70 -16.13 -27.51
C MET A 21 -36.68 -15.19 -26.85
N SER A 22 -37.17 -14.03 -26.40
CA SER A 22 -36.64 -13.37 -25.21
C SER A 22 -37.11 -14.12 -23.95
N THR A 23 -36.51 -13.81 -22.81
CA THR A 23 -36.93 -14.31 -21.49
C THR A 23 -38.26 -13.68 -21.07
N ALA A 24 -39.37 -14.21 -21.59
CA ALA A 24 -40.71 -13.84 -21.17
C ALA A 24 -41.05 -14.51 -19.83
N VAL A 25 -41.27 -13.72 -18.79
CA VAL A 25 -41.89 -14.18 -17.54
C VAL A 25 -43.35 -14.52 -17.85
N TRP A 26 -43.79 -15.75 -17.52
CA TRP A 26 -45.16 -16.21 -17.75
C TRP A 26 -45.94 -16.31 -16.43
N PRO A 27 -47.20 -15.84 -16.36
CA PRO A 27 -47.94 -15.14 -17.42
C PRO A 27 -47.37 -13.74 -17.69
N PRO A 28 -47.46 -13.24 -18.95
CA PRO A 28 -46.96 -11.93 -19.30
C PRO A 28 -47.69 -10.86 -18.47
N ILE A 29 -46.89 -10.04 -17.79
CA ILE A 29 -47.39 -8.86 -17.10
C ILE A 29 -47.62 -7.78 -18.17
N ASP A 30 -48.84 -7.24 -18.21
CA ASP A 30 -49.19 -6.11 -19.08
C ASP A 30 -48.18 -4.97 -18.95
N ASP A 31 -47.80 -4.31 -20.05
CA ASP A 31 -46.77 -3.26 -20.06
C ASP A 31 -47.05 -2.12 -19.05
N ALA A 32 -48.32 -1.77 -18.83
CA ALA A 32 -48.70 -0.79 -17.80
C ALA A 32 -48.41 -1.35 -16.39
N ARG A 33 -48.79 -2.61 -16.14
CA ARG A 33 -48.53 -3.30 -14.87
C ARG A 33 -47.04 -3.60 -14.64
N LEU A 34 -46.25 -3.75 -15.70
CA LEU A 34 -44.79 -3.90 -15.62
C LEU A 34 -44.14 -2.57 -15.23
N ALA A 35 -44.58 -1.46 -15.82
CA ALA A 35 -44.15 -0.12 -15.42
C ALA A 35 -44.53 0.17 -13.96
N ASP A 36 -45.75 -0.17 -13.53
CA ASP A 36 -46.20 -0.05 -12.13
C ASP A 36 -45.32 -0.89 -11.19
N GLN A 37 -44.95 -2.12 -11.58
CA GLN A 37 -44.07 -2.98 -10.77
C GLN A 37 -42.62 -2.50 -10.73
N GLN A 38 -42.10 -1.92 -11.83
CA GLN A 38 -40.79 -1.28 -11.86
C GLN A 38 -40.76 -0.04 -10.97
N ALA A 39 -41.75 0.85 -11.09
CA ALA A 39 -41.91 2.02 -10.23
C ALA A 39 -42.05 1.61 -8.76
N ALA A 40 -42.83 0.57 -8.45
CA ALA A 40 -42.94 0.03 -7.10
C ALA A 40 -41.64 -0.61 -6.59
N SER A 41 -40.77 -1.15 -7.47
CA SER A 41 -39.44 -1.64 -7.07
C SER A 41 -38.51 -0.48 -6.75
N GLN A 42 -38.44 0.51 -7.64
CA GLN A 42 -37.65 1.73 -7.44
C GLN A 42 -38.07 2.49 -6.17
N ALA A 43 -39.38 2.57 -5.88
CA ALA A 43 -39.90 3.16 -4.65
C ALA A 43 -39.42 2.41 -3.40
N ARG A 44 -39.42 1.07 -3.41
CA ARG A 44 -38.88 0.25 -2.30
C ARG A 44 -37.35 0.36 -2.16
N GLU A 45 -36.63 0.40 -3.28
CA GLU A 45 -35.17 0.60 -3.29
C GLU A 45 -34.78 1.98 -2.73
N LEU A 46 -35.54 3.02 -3.07
CA LEU A 46 -35.38 4.37 -2.53
C LEU A 46 -35.74 4.44 -1.03
N GLU A 47 -36.84 3.81 -0.63
CA GLU A 47 -37.24 3.68 0.78
C GLU A 47 -36.14 2.99 1.61
N TRP A 48 -35.58 1.87 1.11
CA TRP A 48 -34.47 1.17 1.75
C TRP A 48 -33.21 2.04 1.85
N LEU A 49 -32.86 2.78 0.79
CA LEU A 49 -31.71 3.68 0.80
C LEU A 49 -31.91 4.84 1.81
N LEU A 50 -33.11 5.40 1.91
CA LEU A 50 -33.42 6.43 2.90
C LEU A 50 -33.39 5.89 4.34
N VAL A 51 -33.84 4.66 4.58
CA VAL A 51 -33.72 4.01 5.90
C VAL A 51 -32.25 3.81 6.29
N GLN A 52 -31.41 3.27 5.39
CA GLN A 52 -29.97 3.10 5.63
C GLN A 52 -29.22 4.43 5.81
N LEU A 53 -29.66 5.48 5.12
CA LEU A 53 -29.11 6.82 5.28
C LEU A 53 -29.38 7.42 6.67
N ARG A 54 -30.47 7.03 7.36
CA ARG A 54 -30.73 7.45 8.76
C ARG A 54 -29.72 6.88 9.75
N GLU A 55 -29.30 5.62 9.58
CA GLU A 55 -28.23 5.01 10.40
C GLU A 55 -26.90 5.73 10.15
N THR A 56 -26.62 6.08 8.89
CA THR A 56 -25.45 6.89 8.51
C THR A 56 -25.48 8.28 9.16
N LEU A 57 -26.64 8.96 9.15
CA LEU A 57 -26.83 10.26 9.79
C LEU A 57 -26.63 10.21 11.32
N GLN A 58 -27.02 9.13 12.00
CA GLN A 58 -26.74 8.94 13.42
C GLN A 58 -25.23 8.79 13.70
N SER A 59 -24.51 8.04 12.88
CA SER A 59 -23.04 7.93 12.97
C SER A 59 -22.35 9.28 12.73
N LEU A 60 -22.82 10.05 11.74
CA LEU A 60 -22.35 11.41 11.46
C LEU A 60 -22.61 12.36 12.65
N LYS A 61 -23.78 12.26 13.31
CA LYS A 61 -24.11 13.05 14.50
C LYS A 61 -23.10 12.82 15.63
N ALA A 62 -22.83 11.56 15.98
CA ALA A 62 -21.88 11.23 17.04
C ALA A 62 -20.48 11.81 16.75
N GLY A 63 -19.99 11.72 15.51
CA GLY A 63 -18.71 12.31 15.13
C GLY A 63 -18.68 13.85 15.20
N LEU A 64 -19.81 14.51 14.93
CA LEU A 64 -19.95 15.97 15.09
C LEU A 64 -20.07 16.41 16.55
N GLU A 65 -20.74 15.62 17.40
CA GLU A 65 -20.79 15.85 18.85
C GLU A 65 -19.40 15.76 19.48
N GLU A 66 -18.56 14.81 19.04
CA GLU A 66 -17.15 14.76 19.42
C GLU A 66 -16.37 16.01 18.96
N CYS A 67 -16.62 16.51 17.75
CA CYS A 67 -16.01 17.77 17.26
C CYS A 67 -16.46 18.97 18.10
N ALA A 68 -17.73 19.03 18.49
CA ALA A 68 -18.26 20.07 19.37
C ALA A 68 -17.64 19.98 20.77
N ALA A 69 -17.43 18.78 21.30
CA ALA A 69 -16.79 18.55 22.60
C ALA A 69 -15.30 19.02 22.63
N LEU A 70 -14.55 18.82 21.54
CA LEU A 70 -13.16 19.31 21.41
C LEU A 70 -13.05 20.85 21.43
N LEU A 71 -14.13 21.55 21.06
CA LEU A 71 -14.22 23.01 21.06
C LEU A 71 -15.05 23.56 22.24
N ALA A 72 -15.57 22.70 23.10
CA ALA A 72 -16.30 23.08 24.29
C ALA A 72 -15.36 23.75 25.33
N PRO A 73 -15.88 24.69 26.15
CA PRO A 73 -15.09 25.25 27.25
C PRO A 73 -14.88 24.21 28.34
N SER A 74 -13.65 23.70 28.48
CA SER A 74 -13.22 22.85 29.59
C SER A 74 -12.67 23.69 30.75
N GLU A 75 -12.78 23.20 31.99
CA GLU A 75 -12.34 23.95 33.19
C GLU A 75 -10.85 24.30 33.17
N ASN A 76 -10.01 23.41 32.65
CA ASN A 76 -8.55 23.58 32.61
C ASN A 76 -8.03 24.27 31.33
N GLY A 77 -8.78 24.20 30.22
CA GLY A 77 -8.37 24.72 28.92
C GLY A 77 -7.16 24.02 28.28
N SER A 78 -6.81 24.48 27.08
CA SER A 78 -5.57 24.11 26.37
C SER A 78 -4.53 25.20 26.58
N THR A 79 -3.45 24.90 27.32
CA THR A 79 -2.32 25.82 27.47
C THR A 79 -1.27 25.55 26.39
N LEU A 80 -0.99 26.57 25.59
CA LEU A 80 -0.24 26.53 24.34
C LEU A 80 1.04 27.37 24.48
N VAL A 81 2.17 26.88 23.97
CA VAL A 81 3.48 27.52 24.10
C VAL A 81 3.80 28.31 22.84
N LEU A 82 4.04 29.60 23.00
CA LEU A 82 4.40 30.51 21.92
C LEU A 82 5.89 30.83 22.02
N THR A 83 6.72 30.30 21.12
CA THR A 83 8.16 30.62 21.11
C THR A 83 8.73 30.70 19.70
N SER A 84 9.47 31.77 19.41
CA SER A 84 10.23 31.92 18.16
C SER A 84 11.48 31.04 18.16
N VAL A 85 11.48 29.97 17.35
CA VAL A 85 12.44 28.84 17.39
C VAL A 85 13.93 29.22 17.23
N ARG A 86 14.26 30.38 16.65
CA ARG A 86 15.66 30.77 16.34
C ARG A 86 16.18 32.03 17.03
N SER A 87 15.31 32.96 17.39
CA SER A 87 15.68 34.31 17.84
C SER A 87 15.38 34.57 19.31
N GLU A 88 14.57 33.73 19.97
CA GLU A 88 13.97 33.98 21.29
C GLU A 88 13.35 35.40 21.45
N SER A 89 12.97 36.03 20.35
CA SER A 89 12.43 37.39 20.32
C SER A 89 10.96 37.47 20.73
N LEU A 90 10.26 36.32 20.75
CA LEU A 90 8.98 36.11 21.40
C LEU A 90 9.02 34.79 22.18
N LYS A 91 8.69 34.84 23.47
CA LYS A 91 8.54 33.66 24.33
C LYS A 91 7.39 33.84 25.32
N GLY A 92 6.46 32.89 25.36
CA GLY A 92 5.26 32.99 26.18
C GLY A 92 4.38 31.76 26.18
N LEU A 93 3.24 31.89 26.84
CA LEU A 93 2.18 30.89 26.91
C LEU A 93 0.81 31.58 26.87
N ILE A 94 -0.18 30.91 26.30
CA ILE A 94 -1.59 31.32 26.32
C ILE A 94 -2.48 30.12 26.64
N THR A 95 -3.57 30.34 27.38
CA THR A 95 -4.57 29.30 27.69
C THR A 95 -5.86 29.61 26.96
N ARG A 96 -6.25 28.70 26.07
CA ARG A 96 -7.53 28.70 25.36
C ARG A 96 -8.57 27.92 26.16
N ILE A 97 -9.75 28.49 26.36
CA ILE A 97 -10.94 27.81 26.90
C ILE A 97 -12.07 27.97 25.87
N GLY A 98 -12.40 26.87 25.19
CA GLY A 98 -13.33 26.89 24.06
C GLY A 98 -12.84 27.81 22.94
N THR A 99 -13.60 28.85 22.61
CA THR A 99 -13.31 29.83 21.53
C THR A 99 -12.57 31.08 22.02
N ARG A 100 -12.17 31.14 23.29
CA ARG A 100 -11.61 32.33 23.96
C ARG A 100 -10.24 32.06 24.54
N ILE A 101 -9.37 33.07 24.57
CA ILE A 101 -8.12 33.05 25.32
C ILE A 101 -8.37 33.74 26.66
N THR A 102 -8.17 33.01 27.76
CA THR A 102 -8.53 33.46 29.12
C THR A 102 -7.34 33.80 29.99
N LYS A 103 -6.15 33.31 29.65
CA LYS A 103 -4.88 33.61 30.31
C LYS A 103 -3.77 33.71 29.27
N GLY A 104 -2.76 34.52 29.53
CA GLY A 104 -1.59 34.61 28.67
C GLY A 104 -0.50 35.48 29.24
N ASN A 105 0.76 35.10 28.97
CA ASN A 105 1.94 35.91 29.25
C ASN A 105 2.92 35.73 28.09
N VAL A 106 3.24 36.83 27.40
CA VAL A 106 4.12 36.85 26.23
C VAL A 106 5.21 37.88 26.46
N LYS A 107 6.46 37.43 26.42
CA LYS A 107 7.66 38.25 26.60
C LYS A 107 8.31 38.53 25.26
N LEU A 108 8.62 39.80 25.00
CA LEU A 108 9.17 40.29 23.74
C LEU A 108 10.60 40.82 23.92
N ARG A 109 11.44 40.54 22.93
CA ARG A 109 12.78 41.14 22.74
C ARG A 109 12.88 41.60 21.29
N LEU A 110 12.40 42.81 21.03
CA LEU A 110 12.34 43.42 19.70
C LEU A 110 13.30 44.60 19.65
N ALA A 111 14.02 44.77 18.54
CA ALA A 111 14.88 45.94 18.36
C ALA A 111 14.06 47.23 18.23
N SER A 112 12.83 47.11 17.73
CA SER A 112 11.87 48.20 17.55
C SER A 112 11.01 48.54 18.79
N LEU A 113 10.99 47.69 19.83
CA LEU A 113 10.23 47.89 21.08
C LEU A 113 11.16 47.66 22.28
N PRO A 114 11.90 48.69 22.74
CA PRO A 114 12.81 48.56 23.87
C PRO A 114 12.04 48.29 25.19
N PRO A 115 12.57 47.45 26.09
CA PRO A 115 11.91 47.13 27.36
C PRO A 115 11.90 48.33 28.33
N PRO A 116 10.96 48.38 29.30
CA PRO A 116 10.97 49.36 30.36
C PRO A 116 12.26 49.37 31.18
N LYS A 117 12.63 50.52 31.75
CA LYS A 117 13.86 50.68 32.56
C LYS A 117 13.92 49.63 33.68
N GLY A 118 14.95 48.78 33.65
CA GLY A 118 15.15 47.69 34.62
C GLY A 118 14.66 46.31 34.18
N SER A 119 13.97 46.19 33.04
CA SER A 119 13.59 44.90 32.46
C SER A 119 14.48 44.48 31.27
N LEU A 120 14.62 43.17 31.07
CA LEU A 120 15.27 42.56 29.91
C LEU A 120 14.29 42.18 28.78
N THR A 121 12.98 42.30 29.03
CA THR A 121 11.90 41.94 28.11
C THR A 121 10.74 42.93 28.23
N TYR A 122 10.00 43.13 27.14
CA TYR A 122 8.70 43.77 27.19
C TYR A 122 7.66 42.68 27.45
N ASP A 123 7.01 42.69 28.60
CA ASP A 123 6.07 41.65 29.03
C ASP A 123 4.63 42.10 28.77
N LEU A 124 3.89 41.30 27.99
CA LEU A 124 2.46 41.45 27.73
C LEU A 124 1.70 40.32 28.46
N ALA A 125 0.93 40.65 29.49
CA ALA A 125 0.05 39.71 30.16
C ALA A 125 -1.42 40.00 29.82
N ILE A 126 -2.22 38.97 29.57
CA ILE A 126 -3.67 39.12 29.43
C ILE A 126 -4.24 39.42 30.81
N SER A 127 -5.02 40.49 30.91
CA SER A 127 -5.55 41.00 32.18
C SER A 127 -6.51 40.01 32.82
N SER A 128 -6.37 39.83 34.14
CA SER A 128 -7.30 39.04 34.97
C SER A 128 -8.39 39.91 35.62
N ALA A 129 -8.47 41.20 35.28
CA ALA A 129 -9.46 42.11 35.83
C ALA A 129 -10.89 41.74 35.36
N PRO A 130 -11.91 41.74 36.24
CA PRO A 130 -13.29 41.35 35.88
C PRO A 130 -13.95 42.19 34.77
N HIS A 131 -13.40 43.37 34.47
CA HIS A 131 -13.90 44.30 33.46
C HIS A 131 -13.02 44.35 32.20
N ALA A 132 -11.97 43.51 32.10
CA ALA A 132 -11.12 43.45 30.92
C ALA A 132 -11.85 42.75 29.75
N PRO A 133 -11.76 43.28 28.51
CA PRO A 133 -12.34 42.61 27.35
C PRO A 133 -11.65 41.26 27.08
N THR A 134 -12.42 40.19 26.97
CA THR A 134 -11.90 38.85 26.70
C THR A 134 -11.40 38.72 25.26
N LEU A 135 -10.21 38.15 25.07
CA LEU A 135 -9.66 37.88 23.74
C LEU A 135 -10.40 36.70 23.08
N VAL A 136 -11.17 36.99 22.03
CA VAL A 136 -11.91 36.00 21.21
C VAL A 136 -11.17 35.80 19.88
N VAL A 137 -11.14 34.56 19.37
CA VAL A 137 -10.67 34.29 18.00
C VAL A 137 -11.91 34.05 17.12
N PRO A 138 -12.24 34.95 16.16
CA PRO A 138 -13.45 34.86 15.33
C PRO A 138 -13.63 33.49 14.65
N GLN A 139 -12.57 32.95 14.04
CA GLN A 139 -12.60 31.64 13.38
C GLN A 139 -13.04 30.51 14.32
N LEU A 140 -12.58 30.48 15.57
CA LEU A 140 -12.99 29.45 16.54
C LEU A 140 -14.49 29.51 16.85
N THR A 141 -15.05 30.72 16.87
CA THR A 141 -16.50 30.91 17.00
C THR A 141 -17.23 30.41 15.76
N ALA A 142 -16.77 30.74 14.55
CA ALA A 142 -17.37 30.25 13.30
C ALA A 142 -17.32 28.72 13.15
N ILE A 143 -16.18 28.08 13.46
CA ILE A 143 -16.04 26.62 13.43
C ILE A 143 -17.06 25.98 14.37
N ARG A 144 -17.21 26.50 15.60
CA ARG A 144 -18.19 26.00 16.56
C ARG A 144 -19.64 26.22 16.10
N THR A 145 -19.94 27.38 15.52
CA THR A 145 -21.27 27.66 14.95
C THR A 145 -21.59 26.68 13.83
N SER A 146 -20.68 26.49 12.88
CA SER A 146 -20.88 25.59 11.73
C SER A 146 -21.07 24.13 12.16
N ILE A 147 -20.32 23.65 13.16
CA ILE A 147 -20.52 22.31 13.76
C ILE A 147 -21.89 22.18 14.42
N ASN A 148 -22.34 23.20 15.17
CA ASN A 148 -23.67 23.19 15.76
C ASN A 148 -24.76 23.17 14.67
N SER A 149 -24.62 23.97 13.61
CA SER A 149 -25.55 23.95 12.47
C SER A 149 -25.56 22.59 11.75
N CYS A 150 -24.45 21.86 11.71
CA CYS A 150 -24.44 20.47 11.23
C CYS A 150 -25.29 19.54 12.12
N LEU A 151 -25.22 19.70 13.45
CA LEU A 151 -26.04 18.92 14.40
C LEU A 151 -27.52 19.25 14.24
N ASP A 152 -27.87 20.55 14.14
CA ASP A 152 -29.24 21.02 13.91
C ASP A 152 -29.82 20.45 12.60
N VAL A 153 -29.04 20.45 11.50
CA VAL A 153 -29.43 19.87 10.21
C VAL A 153 -29.68 18.36 10.32
N ILE A 154 -28.85 17.61 11.06
CA ILE A 154 -29.08 16.17 11.26
C ILE A 154 -30.34 15.93 12.11
N ASP A 155 -30.59 16.71 13.15
CA ASP A 155 -31.79 16.56 13.97
C ASP A 155 -33.07 16.92 13.20
N VAL A 156 -33.03 17.92 12.33
CA VAL A 156 -34.10 18.22 11.36
C VAL A 156 -34.27 17.06 10.37
N ALA A 157 -33.19 16.49 9.83
CA ALA A 157 -33.24 15.36 8.89
C ALA A 157 -33.73 14.04 9.50
N THR A 158 -33.57 13.84 10.82
CA THR A 158 -33.86 12.56 11.50
C THR A 158 -35.14 12.57 12.34
N TRP A 159 -35.54 13.73 12.89
CA TRP A 159 -36.70 13.88 13.78
C TRP A 159 -37.67 15.00 13.38
N GLY A 160 -37.17 16.09 12.77
CA GLY A 160 -37.97 17.30 12.53
C GLY A 160 -38.68 17.41 11.19
N GLY A 161 -38.34 16.58 10.20
CA GLY A 161 -38.80 16.73 8.82
C GLY A 161 -39.21 15.42 8.12
N ASP A 162 -39.47 15.52 6.82
CA ASP A 162 -39.92 14.41 5.96
C ASP A 162 -38.74 13.49 5.59
N ALA A 163 -38.31 12.68 6.56
CA ALA A 163 -37.20 11.73 6.41
C ALA A 163 -37.45 10.63 5.35
N THR A 164 -38.68 10.50 4.86
CA THR A 164 -39.07 9.59 3.76
C THR A 164 -38.99 10.21 2.37
N ASN A 165 -38.66 11.50 2.26
CA ASN A 165 -38.64 12.24 1.01
C ASN A 165 -37.21 12.53 0.55
N ALA A 166 -36.82 11.88 -0.54
CA ALA A 166 -35.47 11.98 -1.09
C ALA A 166 -35.05 13.41 -1.45
N ASN A 167 -35.97 14.27 -1.90
CA ASN A 167 -35.63 15.67 -2.22
C ASN A 167 -35.34 16.47 -0.94
N PHE A 168 -36.13 16.27 0.12
CA PHE A 168 -35.89 16.89 1.42
C PHE A 168 -34.55 16.44 2.01
N VAL A 169 -34.31 15.12 2.05
CA VAL A 169 -33.07 14.54 2.59
C VAL A 169 -31.84 14.93 1.76
N SER A 170 -31.96 15.03 0.43
CA SER A 170 -30.91 15.57 -0.44
C SER A 170 -30.54 17.03 -0.08
N GLY A 171 -31.55 17.86 0.16
CA GLY A 171 -31.37 19.24 0.63
C GLY A 171 -30.69 19.32 2.00
N GLN A 172 -31.06 18.45 2.95
CA GLN A 172 -30.40 18.40 4.25
C GLN A 172 -28.94 17.94 4.14
N LEU A 173 -28.64 16.91 3.32
CA LEU A 173 -27.27 16.48 3.07
C LEU A 173 -26.42 17.57 2.38
N GLN A 174 -27.02 18.39 1.51
CA GLN A 174 -26.35 19.55 0.90
C GLN A 174 -25.95 20.57 1.97
N LEU A 175 -26.90 21.00 2.82
CA LEU A 175 -26.65 21.95 3.90
C LEU A 175 -25.60 21.43 4.90
N LEU A 176 -25.69 20.15 5.26
CA LEU A 176 -24.72 19.48 6.14
C LEU A 176 -23.30 19.51 5.54
N HIS A 177 -23.17 19.20 4.25
CA HIS A 177 -21.89 19.25 3.54
C HIS A 177 -21.28 20.66 3.54
N ASP A 178 -22.10 21.68 3.27
CA ASP A 178 -21.62 23.05 3.11
C ASP A 178 -21.18 23.66 4.45
N HIS A 179 -21.88 23.38 5.55
CA HIS A 179 -21.42 23.74 6.90
C HIS A 179 -20.15 22.99 7.34
N ILE A 180 -19.96 21.72 6.95
CA ILE A 180 -18.69 21.01 7.19
C ILE A 180 -17.54 21.67 6.42
N LEU A 181 -17.75 22.09 5.16
CA LEU A 181 -16.75 22.82 4.38
C LEU A 181 -16.43 24.18 5.00
N GLU A 182 -17.42 24.92 5.49
CA GLU A 182 -17.24 26.20 6.20
C GLU A 182 -16.34 26.02 7.44
N ALA A 183 -16.62 25.00 8.27
CA ALA A 183 -15.80 24.64 9.43
C ALA A 183 -14.35 24.27 9.04
N GLN A 184 -14.18 23.49 7.96
CA GLN A 184 -12.84 23.12 7.44
C GLN A 184 -12.07 24.35 6.90
N ALA A 185 -12.74 25.25 6.18
CA ALA A 185 -12.12 26.46 5.63
C ALA A 185 -11.65 27.40 6.75
N ALA A 186 -12.48 27.58 7.78
CA ALA A 186 -12.13 28.36 8.96
C ALA A 186 -10.97 27.75 9.78
N LEU A 187 -10.86 26.42 9.86
CA LEU A 187 -9.71 25.73 10.48
C LEU A 187 -8.42 25.85 9.66
N LYS A 188 -8.50 25.84 8.33
CA LYS A 188 -7.33 26.02 7.45
C LYS A 188 -6.84 27.47 7.37
N GLY A 189 -7.71 28.43 7.65
CA GLY A 189 -7.41 29.86 7.53
C GLY A 189 -7.83 30.50 6.20
N TYR A 190 -8.67 29.82 5.42
CA TYR A 190 -9.23 30.31 4.15
C TYR A 190 -10.66 30.87 4.32
N SER A 191 -10.90 31.59 5.42
CA SER A 191 -12.25 32.09 5.77
C SER A 191 -12.24 33.60 5.94
N ASP A 192 -13.19 34.26 5.27
CA ASP A 192 -13.43 35.71 5.34
C ASP A 192 -13.85 36.19 6.75
N VAL A 193 -14.09 35.27 7.69
CA VAL A 193 -14.47 35.58 9.08
C VAL A 193 -13.31 36.17 9.90
N GLN A 194 -12.05 35.97 9.47
CA GLN A 194 -10.91 36.62 10.11
C GLN A 194 -10.58 37.94 9.39
N PRO A 195 -10.95 39.11 9.95
CA PRO A 195 -10.60 40.38 9.33
C PRO A 195 -9.08 40.61 9.36
N PRO A 196 -8.53 41.41 8.43
CA PRO A 196 -7.15 41.85 8.48
C PRO A 196 -6.80 42.53 9.81
N TRP A 197 -5.54 42.39 10.24
CA TRP A 197 -5.08 42.83 11.57
C TRP A 197 -5.27 44.33 11.87
N TRP A 198 -5.46 45.16 10.84
CA TRP A 198 -5.65 46.60 10.94
C TRP A 198 -7.12 47.04 11.09
N GLU A 199 -8.08 46.20 10.70
CA GLU A 199 -9.51 46.58 10.65
C GLU A 199 -10.21 46.45 12.01
N ASN A 200 -9.88 45.39 12.76
CA ASN A 200 -10.43 45.16 14.10
C ASN A 200 -9.29 44.86 15.10
N PRO A 201 -8.56 45.89 15.56
CA PRO A 201 -7.45 45.71 16.49
C PRO A 201 -7.94 45.32 17.88
N VAL A 202 -7.16 44.50 18.60
CA VAL A 202 -7.44 44.12 19.99
C VAL A 202 -7.47 45.35 20.90
N ASP A 203 -8.43 45.40 21.85
CA ASP A 203 -8.54 46.45 22.85
C ASP A 203 -7.31 46.46 23.78
N ASP A 204 -6.74 47.64 24.01
CA ASP A 204 -5.54 47.79 24.84
C ASP A 204 -5.76 47.31 26.28
N LYS A 205 -7.00 47.38 26.78
CA LYS A 205 -7.43 46.94 28.12
C LYS A 205 -7.55 45.42 28.26
N THR A 206 -7.42 44.65 27.18
CA THR A 206 -7.28 43.18 27.26
C THR A 206 -5.95 42.79 27.92
N PHE A 207 -4.97 43.70 27.99
CA PHE A 207 -3.67 43.47 28.60
C PHE A 207 -3.46 44.28 29.88
N ASP A 208 -2.62 43.76 30.79
CA ASP A 208 -2.13 44.47 31.97
C ASP A 208 -0.60 44.29 32.09
N PRO A 209 0.22 45.36 31.91
CA PRO A 209 -0.18 46.72 31.54
C PRO A 209 -0.81 46.77 30.13
N PRO A 210 -1.58 47.84 29.81
CA PRO A 210 -2.25 47.96 28.52
C PRO A 210 -1.32 47.85 27.31
N LEU A 211 -1.85 47.34 26.20
CA LEU A 211 -1.09 47.15 24.95
C LEU A 211 -0.57 48.52 24.42
N PRO A 212 0.70 48.63 24.01
CA PRO A 212 1.22 49.87 23.45
C PRO A 212 0.53 50.25 22.14
N ALA A 213 0.21 51.53 21.96
CA ALA A 213 -0.44 52.03 20.74
C ALA A 213 0.36 51.76 19.44
N ASN A 214 1.67 51.54 19.55
CA ASN A 214 2.56 51.19 18.44
C ASN A 214 2.80 49.68 18.29
N VAL A 215 2.00 48.82 18.91
CA VAL A 215 2.09 47.36 18.82
C VAL A 215 0.74 46.78 18.42
N SER A 216 0.71 45.99 17.34
CA SER A 216 -0.43 45.17 16.99
C SER A 216 -0.21 43.73 17.45
N PHE A 217 -1.22 43.17 18.10
CA PHE A 217 -1.29 41.77 18.55
C PHE A 217 -2.44 41.10 17.78
N HIS A 218 -2.13 40.14 16.91
CA HIS A 218 -3.11 39.49 16.05
C HIS A 218 -3.03 37.97 16.20
N LEU A 219 -4.15 37.35 16.58
CA LEU A 219 -4.24 35.91 16.86
C LEU A 219 -5.32 35.28 15.98
N PHE A 220 -4.95 34.24 15.23
CA PHE A 220 -5.81 33.59 14.24
C PHE A 220 -5.50 32.09 14.12
N VAL A 221 -6.35 31.35 13.40
CA VAL A 221 -6.17 29.91 13.12
C VAL A 221 -5.70 29.72 11.69
N PHE A 222 -4.69 28.87 11.50
CA PHE A 222 -4.18 28.49 10.18
C PHE A 222 -3.69 27.04 10.24
N ASP A 223 -4.06 26.22 9.25
CA ASP A 223 -3.79 24.76 9.21
C ASP A 223 -4.00 24.05 10.57
N ALA A 224 -5.12 24.34 11.23
CA ALA A 224 -5.50 23.83 12.56
C ALA A 224 -4.52 24.15 13.71
N ALA A 225 -3.58 25.07 13.51
CA ALA A 225 -2.71 25.62 14.54
C ALA A 225 -3.14 27.05 14.92
N LEU A 226 -2.76 27.47 16.13
CA LEU A 226 -3.02 28.83 16.61
C LEU A 226 -1.80 29.71 16.34
N VAL A 227 -1.97 30.71 15.48
CA VAL A 227 -0.90 31.61 15.02
C VAL A 227 -1.04 32.95 15.71
N LEU A 228 0.05 33.38 16.37
CA LEU A 228 0.23 34.73 16.88
C LEU A 228 1.17 35.51 15.95
N GLU A 229 0.70 36.64 15.46
CA GLU A 229 1.54 37.66 14.85
C GLU A 229 1.59 38.93 15.70
N ILE A 230 2.80 39.41 15.97
CA ILE A 230 3.06 40.68 16.63
C ILE A 230 3.81 41.60 15.67
N ARG A 231 3.33 42.83 15.56
CA ARG A 231 3.90 43.88 14.71
C ARG A 231 4.22 45.10 15.53
N THR A 232 5.37 45.72 15.29
CA THR A 232 5.64 47.08 15.76
C THR A 232 5.40 48.07 14.64
N LEU A 233 4.78 49.19 15.01
CA LEU A 233 4.23 50.18 14.10
C LEU A 233 4.98 51.49 14.25
N GLU A 234 5.13 52.23 13.14
CA GLU A 234 5.57 53.62 13.15
C GLU A 234 4.57 54.50 12.38
N PRO A 235 4.25 55.71 12.87
CA PRO A 235 3.28 56.59 12.23
C PRO A 235 3.78 57.05 10.86
N HIS A 236 2.87 57.08 9.88
CA HIS A 236 3.14 57.53 8.52
C HIS A 236 2.44 58.86 8.26
N ASN A 237 3.17 59.96 8.40
CA ASN A 237 2.64 61.28 8.08
C ASN A 237 2.67 61.51 6.57
N ALA A 238 1.51 61.74 5.94
CA ALA A 238 1.38 61.98 4.49
C ALA A 238 2.08 63.26 3.96
N GLY A 239 2.76 64.02 4.82
CA GLY A 239 3.56 65.20 4.45
C GLY A 239 5.07 64.95 4.32
N ASP A 240 5.58 63.77 4.70
CA ASP A 240 7.04 63.53 4.83
C ASP A 240 7.74 63.15 3.51
N SER A 241 7.18 63.54 2.36
CA SER A 241 7.81 63.37 1.04
C SER A 241 8.96 64.36 0.77
N THR A 242 9.23 65.31 1.67
CA THR A 242 10.24 66.37 1.48
C THR A 242 11.07 66.76 2.71
N SER A 243 11.16 65.96 3.79
CA SER A 243 12.11 66.26 4.88
C SER A 243 13.54 65.77 4.55
N LEU A 244 14.42 66.71 4.22
CA LEU A 244 15.86 66.50 4.03
C LEU A 244 16.58 66.29 5.37
N THR A 245 16.26 65.21 6.09
CA THR A 245 16.91 64.86 7.37
C THR A 245 17.62 63.49 7.34
N GLY A 246 18.95 63.54 7.24
CA GLY A 246 19.87 62.53 7.75
C GLY A 246 20.04 61.19 7.00
N PHE A 247 18.95 60.48 6.65
CA PHE A 247 19.04 59.04 6.36
C PHE A 247 18.69 58.57 4.94
N SER A 248 18.03 59.39 4.11
CA SER A 248 17.55 58.94 2.79
C SER A 248 18.67 58.71 1.76
N ILE A 249 19.70 59.57 1.74
CA ILE A 249 20.80 59.57 0.74
C ILE A 249 21.50 58.20 0.63
N ARG A 250 21.62 57.47 1.75
CA ARG A 250 22.32 56.17 1.79
C ARG A 250 21.53 55.04 1.12
N ASN A 251 20.20 55.12 1.10
CA ASN A 251 19.35 54.13 0.45
C ASN A 251 19.21 54.41 -1.05
N THR A 252 19.15 55.68 -1.47
CA THR A 252 19.13 56.05 -2.90
C THR A 252 20.44 55.69 -3.61
N PHE A 253 21.58 55.81 -2.94
CA PHE A 253 22.87 55.37 -3.49
C PHE A 253 23.00 53.85 -3.66
N ALA A 254 22.29 53.06 -2.84
CA ALA A 254 22.35 51.60 -2.92
C ALA A 254 21.57 51.04 -4.12
N SER A 255 20.40 51.62 -4.45
CA SER A 255 19.65 51.23 -5.65
C SER A 255 20.34 51.69 -6.95
N ALA A 256 21.00 52.85 -6.94
CA ALA A 256 21.79 53.35 -8.08
C ALA A 256 23.00 52.47 -8.44
N LEU A 257 23.46 51.61 -7.51
CA LEU A 257 24.52 50.62 -7.71
C LEU A 257 23.98 49.19 -7.97
N GLY A 258 22.68 49.05 -8.27
CA GLY A 258 22.05 47.76 -8.60
C GLY A 258 21.75 46.84 -7.40
N GLY A 259 21.96 47.32 -6.18
CA GLY A 259 21.71 46.57 -4.95
C GLY A 259 20.28 46.74 -4.43
N ALA A 260 19.32 46.00 -4.99
CA ALA A 260 17.99 45.88 -4.41
C ALA A 260 18.05 45.11 -3.07
N ARG A 261 18.05 45.83 -1.95
CA ARG A 261 17.94 45.20 -0.62
C ARG A 261 16.51 44.70 -0.44
N ALA A 262 16.34 43.37 -0.36
CA ALA A 262 15.04 42.76 -0.12
C ALA A 262 14.37 43.34 1.15
N PRO A 263 13.04 43.56 1.13
CA PRO A 263 12.33 44.09 2.29
C PRO A 263 12.47 43.14 3.49
N ALA A 264 12.53 43.72 4.69
CA ALA A 264 12.81 42.97 5.92
C ALA A 264 11.72 41.94 6.26
N HIS A 265 10.50 42.18 5.80
CA HIS A 265 9.34 41.28 5.84
C HIS A 265 8.34 41.69 4.76
N ASP A 266 7.30 40.88 4.57
CA ASP A 266 6.26 40.96 3.54
C ASP A 266 5.37 42.21 3.58
N GLU A 267 5.41 42.98 4.68
CA GLU A 267 4.57 44.16 4.90
C GLU A 267 5.37 45.48 5.01
N ALA A 268 6.70 45.44 4.88
CA ALA A 268 7.58 46.56 5.23
C ALA A 268 7.33 47.83 4.39
N ASP A 269 6.94 47.66 3.13
CA ASP A 269 6.71 48.76 2.16
C ASP A 269 5.23 49.13 1.99
N ARG A 270 4.37 48.67 2.91
CA ARG A 270 2.93 48.95 2.90
C ARG A 270 2.55 49.90 4.04
N THR A 271 1.63 50.81 3.75
CA THR A 271 0.94 51.64 4.74
C THR A 271 -0.42 51.02 5.06
N PHE A 272 -0.80 51.04 6.34
CA PHE A 272 -2.05 50.50 6.86
C PHE A 272 -2.73 51.56 7.73
N LYS A 273 -4.07 51.56 7.79
CA LYS A 273 -4.82 52.43 8.70
C LYS A 273 -5.12 51.64 9.99
N TYR A 274 -4.47 51.96 11.09
CA TYR A 274 -4.57 51.27 12.38
C TYR A 274 -5.05 52.24 13.46
N LYS A 275 -6.19 51.94 14.11
CA LYS A 275 -6.84 52.82 15.12
C LYS A 275 -6.93 54.28 14.64
N ASP A 276 -7.44 54.47 13.43
CA ASP A 276 -7.56 55.75 12.72
C ASP A 276 -6.27 56.53 12.38
N HIS A 277 -5.09 55.92 12.57
CA HIS A 277 -3.80 56.50 12.17
C HIS A 277 -3.18 55.73 11.01
N ASP A 278 -2.58 56.43 10.05
CA ASP A 278 -1.75 55.79 9.02
C ASP A 278 -0.42 55.33 9.65
N VAL A 279 -0.06 54.07 9.44
CA VAL A 279 1.12 53.43 10.02
C VAL A 279 1.87 52.55 9.01
N ARG A 280 3.17 52.34 9.23
CA ARG A 280 3.97 51.31 8.58
C ARG A 280 4.42 50.26 9.59
N VAL A 281 4.63 49.02 9.13
CA VAL A 281 5.11 47.91 9.96
C VAL A 281 6.64 47.88 9.95
N LYS A 282 7.25 48.08 11.11
CA LYS A 282 8.70 48.18 11.29
C LYS A 282 9.38 46.83 11.55
N GLU A 283 8.75 46.00 12.36
CA GLU A 283 9.19 44.63 12.68
C GLU A 283 7.95 43.73 12.81
N LYS A 284 8.00 42.52 12.25
CA LYS A 284 6.92 41.52 12.29
C LYS A 284 7.47 40.20 12.80
N ILE A 285 6.85 39.63 13.83
CA ILE A 285 7.09 38.27 14.30
C ILE A 285 5.83 37.45 14.07
N ARG A 286 5.99 36.24 13.51
CA ARG A 286 4.97 35.19 13.44
C ARG A 286 5.44 33.99 14.26
N VAL A 287 4.59 33.48 15.15
CA VAL A 287 4.81 32.28 15.95
C VAL A 287 3.54 31.42 15.87
N GLU A 288 3.73 30.13 15.73
CA GLU A 288 2.66 29.13 15.60
C GLU A 288 2.75 28.16 16.78
N SER A 289 1.61 27.85 17.40
CA SER A 289 1.48 26.78 18.39
C SER A 289 0.44 25.78 17.92
N GLN A 290 0.84 24.51 17.92
CA GLN A 290 -0.02 23.37 17.64
C GLN A 290 -1.03 23.19 18.78
N ASP A 291 -2.31 22.99 18.46
CA ASP A 291 -3.39 22.73 19.42
C ASP A 291 -4.01 21.34 19.14
N PRO A 292 -3.79 20.34 20.01
CA PRO A 292 -4.29 18.99 19.80
C PRO A 292 -5.81 18.88 19.57
N ALA A 293 -6.60 19.79 20.15
CA ALA A 293 -8.06 19.77 19.97
C ALA A 293 -8.46 20.28 18.58
N LEU A 294 -7.78 21.31 18.06
CA LEU A 294 -8.01 21.83 16.69
C LEU A 294 -7.55 20.82 15.63
N ILE A 295 -6.39 20.18 15.84
CA ILE A 295 -5.87 19.12 14.95
C ILE A 295 -6.86 17.93 14.89
N SER A 296 -7.33 17.48 16.06
CA SER A 296 -8.31 16.39 16.15
C SER A 296 -9.65 16.75 15.50
N ALA A 297 -10.15 17.97 15.73
CA ALA A 297 -11.37 18.46 15.09
C ALA A 297 -11.20 18.55 13.56
N SER A 298 -10.06 19.02 13.05
CA SER A 298 -9.78 19.07 11.62
C SER A 298 -9.74 17.67 10.98
N ALA A 299 -9.08 16.70 11.62
CA ALA A 299 -9.03 15.33 11.12
C ALA A 299 -10.43 14.68 11.06
N LYS A 300 -11.24 14.85 12.12
CA LYS A 300 -12.62 14.34 12.16
C LYS A 300 -13.52 15.02 11.12
N LEU A 301 -13.49 16.35 11.02
CA LEU A 301 -14.29 17.08 10.02
C LEU A 301 -13.95 16.70 8.57
N ASN A 302 -12.68 16.39 8.27
CA ASN A 302 -12.28 15.89 6.95
C ASN A 302 -12.92 14.51 6.65
N ALA A 303 -12.90 13.58 7.61
CA ALA A 303 -13.52 12.26 7.45
C ALA A 303 -15.05 12.34 7.32
N LEU A 304 -15.69 13.17 8.15
CA LEU A 304 -17.14 13.40 8.13
C LEU A 304 -17.59 14.01 6.79
N GLY A 305 -16.87 15.01 6.29
CA GLY A 305 -17.17 15.64 4.98
C GLY A 305 -17.10 14.66 3.82
N HIS A 306 -16.14 13.72 3.84
CA HIS A 306 -16.04 12.67 2.83
C HIS A 306 -17.24 11.71 2.89
N SER A 307 -17.67 11.29 4.08
CA SER A 307 -18.85 10.44 4.28
C SER A 307 -20.13 11.09 3.74
N VAL A 308 -20.38 12.37 4.08
CA VAL A 308 -21.53 13.13 3.56
C VAL A 308 -21.48 13.28 2.02
N MET A 309 -20.29 13.46 1.44
CA MET A 309 -20.11 13.53 -0.02
C MET A 309 -20.46 12.21 -0.72
N LEU A 310 -20.10 11.06 -0.14
CA LEU A 310 -20.50 9.74 -0.65
C LEU A 310 -22.02 9.54 -0.56
N SER A 311 -22.65 9.88 0.56
CA SER A 311 -24.11 9.82 0.73
C SER A 311 -24.85 10.70 -0.29
N ARG A 312 -24.35 11.91 -0.56
CA ARG A 312 -24.88 12.80 -1.61
C ARG A 312 -24.77 12.16 -3.00
N LYS A 313 -23.63 11.56 -3.35
CA LYS A 313 -23.46 10.85 -4.64
C LYS A 313 -24.43 9.69 -4.78
N ALA A 314 -24.59 8.86 -3.74
CA ALA A 314 -25.50 7.71 -3.76
C ALA A 314 -26.97 8.12 -4.00
N LEU A 315 -27.44 9.15 -3.28
CA LEU A 315 -28.80 9.67 -3.41
C LEU A 315 -29.04 10.32 -4.79
N ASN A 316 -28.04 11.04 -5.32
CA ASN A 316 -28.13 11.70 -6.63
C ASN A 316 -28.20 10.71 -7.80
N ILE A 317 -27.62 9.50 -7.65
CA ILE A 317 -27.74 8.43 -8.66
C ILE A 317 -29.18 7.90 -8.75
N GLN A 318 -29.93 7.89 -7.64
CA GLN A 318 -31.33 7.43 -7.62
C GLN A 318 -32.36 8.53 -7.93
N SER A 319 -32.05 9.81 -7.69
CA SER A 319 -32.98 10.92 -8.00
C SER A 319 -33.12 11.21 -9.50
N ILE A 320 -32.21 10.71 -10.35
CA ILE A 320 -32.20 10.93 -11.81
C ILE A 320 -32.95 9.79 -12.55
N ALA A 321 -34.21 9.58 -12.19
CA ALA A 321 -35.28 8.99 -13.01
C ALA A 321 -36.61 9.00 -12.19
N PRO A 322 -37.79 9.29 -12.79
CA PRO A 322 -38.11 9.08 -14.20
C PRO A 322 -38.59 10.34 -14.94
N SER A 323 -37.69 10.95 -15.71
CA SER A 323 -38.01 11.36 -17.08
C SER A 323 -36.75 11.28 -17.93
N THR A 324 -36.86 10.72 -19.14
CA THR A 324 -35.74 10.49 -20.08
C THR A 324 -34.53 9.72 -19.55
N ILE A 325 -34.59 8.38 -19.63
CA ILE A 325 -33.55 7.51 -20.21
C ILE A 325 -34.24 6.20 -20.65
N GLY A 326 -33.88 5.72 -21.85
CA GLY A 326 -34.56 4.59 -22.48
C GLY A 326 -34.09 3.22 -22.00
N ARG A 327 -35.04 2.28 -21.97
CA ARG A 327 -34.91 0.80 -21.98
C ARG A 327 -33.49 0.24 -22.07
N ASP A 328 -33.03 -0.36 -20.98
CA ASP A 328 -32.66 -1.79 -20.88
C ASP A 328 -31.72 -1.96 -19.68
N HIS A 329 -32.15 -2.69 -18.63
CA HIS A 329 -31.35 -3.53 -17.71
C HIS A 329 -32.30 -4.06 -16.61
N HIS A 330 -32.42 -5.39 -16.48
CA HIS A 330 -33.23 -6.03 -15.45
C HIS A 330 -32.32 -6.73 -14.41
N SER A 331 -32.38 -6.24 -13.17
CA SER A 331 -31.85 -6.89 -11.98
C SER A 331 -32.99 -7.52 -11.18
N HIS A 332 -32.78 -8.75 -10.68
CA HIS A 332 -33.73 -9.43 -9.79
C HIS A 332 -33.00 -10.01 -8.58
N VAL A 333 -33.56 -9.77 -7.39
CA VAL A 333 -33.10 -10.23 -6.07
C VAL A 333 -34.13 -11.22 -5.52
N ALA A 334 -33.68 -12.26 -4.81
CA ALA A 334 -34.54 -13.17 -4.05
C ALA A 334 -33.85 -13.64 -2.76
N PHE A 335 -34.61 -13.71 -1.66
CA PHE A 335 -34.24 -14.23 -0.34
C PHE A 335 -34.92 -15.59 -0.09
N PHE A 336 -34.41 -16.45 0.82
CA PHE A 336 -35.18 -17.22 1.84
C PHE A 336 -34.24 -18.02 2.80
N ARG A 337 -34.80 -18.59 3.89
CA ARG A 337 -34.13 -19.04 5.15
C ARG A 337 -33.83 -20.56 5.25
N GLY A 338 -32.87 -20.97 6.12
CA GLY A 338 -32.92 -22.28 6.84
C GLY A 338 -31.59 -22.99 7.20
N ASP A 339 -31.07 -22.73 8.42
CA ASP A 339 -30.26 -23.57 9.35
C ASP A 339 -29.21 -24.61 8.87
N ALA A 340 -27.91 -24.27 8.97
CA ALA A 340 -26.78 -25.10 9.49
C ALA A 340 -25.43 -24.32 9.46
N LEU A 341 -24.52 -24.55 10.43
CA LEU A 341 -23.20 -23.88 10.56
C LEU A 341 -22.15 -24.94 11.00
N ILE A 342 -20.94 -25.05 10.43
CA ILE A 342 -19.66 -24.43 10.85
C ILE A 342 -18.54 -25.04 9.95
N VAL A 343 -17.40 -24.44 9.59
CA VAL A 343 -16.96 -23.06 9.22
C VAL A 343 -15.72 -23.24 8.32
N ALA A 344 -15.59 -22.49 7.22
CA ALA A 344 -14.33 -22.15 6.57
C ALA A 344 -14.48 -20.76 5.93
N ILE A 345 -13.48 -19.87 6.11
CA ILE A 345 -13.57 -18.40 5.99
C ILE A 345 -14.26 -17.90 4.70
N TYR A 346 -15.48 -17.34 4.79
CA TYR A 346 -16.11 -16.59 3.69
C TYR A 346 -17.15 -15.55 4.16
N SER A 347 -17.19 -14.39 3.49
CA SER A 347 -18.41 -13.59 3.37
C SER A 347 -19.27 -14.16 2.24
N THR A 348 -20.43 -14.73 2.58
CA THR A 348 -21.28 -15.48 1.64
C THR A 348 -22.50 -14.71 1.17
N SER A 349 -22.34 -13.96 0.08
CA SER A 349 -23.35 -13.95 -0.99
C SER A 349 -22.70 -14.21 -2.36
N HIS A 350 -21.84 -15.23 -2.40
CA HIS A 350 -21.47 -15.84 -3.67
C HIS A 350 -22.68 -16.53 -4.31
N PHE A 351 -22.96 -16.17 -5.57
CA PHE A 351 -23.37 -17.18 -6.55
C PHE A 351 -22.40 -18.36 -6.41
N ASN A 352 -22.91 -19.54 -6.03
CA ASN A 352 -22.08 -20.69 -5.68
C ASN A 352 -21.17 -21.11 -6.85
N MET A 353 -19.93 -20.67 -6.81
CA MET A 353 -18.83 -21.05 -7.70
C MET A 353 -17.55 -21.01 -6.89
N ALA A 354 -16.97 -22.17 -6.61
CA ALA A 354 -15.61 -22.24 -6.07
C ALA A 354 -14.63 -21.55 -7.05
N PRO A 355 -13.60 -20.84 -6.55
CA PRO A 355 -12.56 -20.29 -7.41
C PRO A 355 -11.89 -21.42 -8.20
N ALA A 356 -11.77 -21.24 -9.52
CA ALA A 356 -11.19 -22.25 -10.39
C ALA A 356 -9.68 -22.38 -10.14
N LEU A 357 -9.19 -23.61 -9.97
CA LEU A 357 -7.77 -23.91 -9.92
C LEU A 357 -7.09 -23.46 -11.23
N LEU A 358 -6.04 -22.65 -11.12
CA LEU A 358 -5.19 -22.30 -12.25
C LEU A 358 -4.10 -23.36 -12.40
N THR A 359 -4.08 -24.05 -13.54
CA THR A 359 -3.06 -25.04 -13.88
C THR A 359 -2.35 -24.67 -15.17
N ALA A 360 -1.08 -25.04 -15.27
CA ALA A 360 -0.34 -25.12 -16.52
C ALA A 360 -0.27 -26.59 -16.95
N VAL A 361 -0.27 -26.84 -18.26
CA VAL A 361 -0.19 -28.18 -18.85
C VAL A 361 0.84 -28.12 -19.96
N ASP A 362 1.85 -28.98 -19.91
CA ASP A 362 2.67 -29.26 -21.08
C ASP A 362 1.81 -30.02 -22.10
N ALA A 363 1.66 -29.45 -23.29
CA ALA A 363 0.84 -29.99 -24.37
C ALA A 363 1.69 -30.49 -25.54
N THR A 364 3.01 -30.64 -25.35
CA THR A 364 3.92 -31.11 -26.38
C THR A 364 3.49 -32.49 -26.90
N SER A 365 3.28 -32.59 -28.21
CA SER A 365 2.76 -33.78 -28.91
C SER A 365 1.33 -34.24 -28.56
N HIS A 366 0.59 -33.53 -27.69
CA HIS A 366 -0.82 -33.84 -27.43
C HIS A 366 -1.67 -33.76 -28.69
N ILE A 367 -2.68 -34.62 -28.81
CA ILE A 367 -3.69 -34.55 -29.86
C ILE A 367 -4.86 -33.69 -29.40
N HIS A 368 -5.05 -32.54 -30.05
CA HIS A 368 -6.17 -31.65 -29.78
C HIS A 368 -7.24 -31.80 -30.87
N LEU A 369 -8.38 -32.40 -30.53
CA LEU A 369 -9.50 -32.58 -31.46
C LEU A 369 -10.34 -31.30 -31.53
N VAL A 370 -10.44 -30.69 -32.70
CA VAL A 370 -11.17 -29.43 -32.93
C VAL A 370 -12.39 -29.71 -33.82
N VAL A 371 -13.59 -29.44 -33.31
CA VAL A 371 -14.85 -29.69 -34.02
C VAL A 371 -15.45 -28.36 -34.50
N GLY A 372 -15.62 -28.20 -35.81
CA GLY A 372 -16.18 -27.01 -36.47
C GLY A 372 -15.19 -26.26 -37.39
N SER A 373 -15.72 -25.46 -38.32
CA SER A 373 -14.98 -24.84 -39.44
C SER A 373 -14.72 -23.31 -39.31
N ASN A 374 -15.21 -22.70 -38.23
CA ASN A 374 -15.33 -21.25 -38.09
C ASN A 374 -13.99 -20.55 -37.71
N PRO A 375 -13.93 -19.19 -37.63
CA PRO A 375 -12.71 -18.49 -37.27
C PRO A 375 -12.16 -18.86 -35.89
N LEU A 376 -13.04 -19.27 -34.95
CA LEU A 376 -12.63 -19.71 -33.61
C LEU A 376 -11.92 -21.07 -33.66
N ALA A 377 -12.34 -22.00 -34.52
CA ALA A 377 -11.57 -23.23 -34.80
C ALA A 377 -10.15 -22.89 -35.30
N GLY A 378 -10.02 -21.91 -36.21
CA GLY A 378 -8.73 -21.38 -36.64
C GLY A 378 -7.86 -20.88 -35.48
N ALA A 379 -8.43 -20.13 -34.54
CA ALA A 379 -7.73 -19.67 -33.35
C ALA A 379 -7.36 -20.82 -32.38
N ARG A 380 -8.19 -21.86 -32.25
CA ARG A 380 -7.88 -23.06 -31.45
C ARG A 380 -6.77 -23.89 -32.06
N CYS A 381 -6.81 -24.16 -33.37
CA CYS A 381 -5.71 -24.83 -34.08
C CYS A 381 -4.39 -24.04 -33.95
N ALA A 382 -4.43 -22.72 -34.16
CA ALA A 382 -3.25 -21.86 -34.02
C ALA A 382 -2.63 -21.94 -32.60
N ARG A 383 -3.45 -21.85 -31.54
CA ARG A 383 -2.95 -21.95 -30.16
C ARG A 383 -2.46 -23.36 -29.81
N SER A 384 -3.07 -24.41 -30.35
CA SER A 384 -2.58 -25.79 -30.19
C SER A 384 -1.17 -25.95 -30.74
N ILE A 385 -0.93 -25.46 -31.96
CA ILE A 385 0.39 -25.51 -32.62
C ILE A 385 1.42 -24.71 -31.83
N GLU A 386 1.04 -23.52 -31.34
CA GLU A 386 1.91 -22.65 -30.51
C GLU A 386 2.40 -23.32 -29.22
N VAL A 387 1.61 -24.25 -28.64
CA VAL A 387 1.98 -25.02 -27.43
C VAL A 387 2.51 -26.42 -27.73
N GLY A 388 2.87 -26.71 -28.99
CA GLY A 388 3.45 -28.00 -29.40
C GLY A 388 2.45 -29.15 -29.60
N ALA A 389 1.15 -28.89 -29.49
CA ALA A 389 0.09 -29.88 -29.72
C ALA A 389 -0.27 -29.99 -31.21
N LYS A 390 -0.73 -31.18 -31.62
CA LYS A 390 -1.11 -31.52 -33.00
C LYS A 390 -2.65 -31.44 -33.15
N PRO A 391 -3.19 -30.39 -33.81
CA PRO A 391 -4.62 -30.25 -33.99
C PRO A 391 -5.17 -31.19 -35.09
N VAL A 392 -6.24 -31.91 -34.75
CA VAL A 392 -7.04 -32.69 -35.71
C VAL A 392 -8.40 -32.00 -35.86
N LEU A 393 -8.71 -31.56 -37.08
CA LEU A 393 -9.93 -30.81 -37.39
C LEU A 393 -11.02 -31.76 -37.90
N LEU A 394 -12.19 -31.76 -37.27
CA LEU A 394 -13.41 -32.40 -37.74
C LEU A 394 -14.37 -31.35 -38.30
N ALA A 395 -14.56 -31.37 -39.62
CA ALA A 395 -15.55 -30.58 -40.33
C ALA A 395 -15.96 -31.30 -41.63
N PRO A 396 -17.26 -31.37 -41.97
CA PRO A 396 -17.75 -31.88 -43.25
C PRO A 396 -17.08 -31.23 -44.49
N GLU A 397 -16.98 -31.96 -45.60
CA GLU A 397 -16.31 -31.48 -46.82
C GLU A 397 -16.96 -30.24 -47.47
N ASP A 398 -18.27 -30.08 -47.29
CA ASP A 398 -19.09 -28.94 -47.73
C ASP A 398 -18.98 -27.71 -46.81
N SER A 399 -18.25 -27.82 -45.69
CA SER A 399 -18.09 -26.72 -44.74
C SER A 399 -17.19 -25.61 -45.26
N THR A 400 -17.66 -24.37 -45.19
CA THR A 400 -16.85 -23.17 -45.48
C THR A 400 -15.78 -22.97 -44.42
N LEU A 401 -14.54 -23.37 -44.75
CA LEU A 401 -13.37 -23.19 -43.89
C LEU A 401 -12.90 -21.73 -43.89
N HIS A 402 -12.59 -21.20 -42.70
CA HIS A 402 -11.93 -19.92 -42.57
C HIS A 402 -10.52 -19.94 -43.21
N TYR A 403 -10.10 -18.87 -43.90
CA TYR A 403 -8.82 -18.83 -44.64
C TYR A 403 -7.59 -19.21 -43.79
N GLY A 404 -7.60 -18.85 -42.50
CA GLY A 404 -6.53 -19.18 -41.56
C GLY A 404 -6.46 -20.67 -41.17
N LEU A 405 -7.52 -21.44 -41.39
CA LEU A 405 -7.49 -22.92 -41.31
C LEU A 405 -6.94 -23.51 -42.60
N VAL A 406 -7.46 -23.06 -43.76
CA VAL A 406 -7.05 -23.55 -45.09
C VAL A 406 -5.53 -23.50 -45.25
N LYS A 407 -4.92 -22.34 -44.97
CA LYS A 407 -3.46 -22.14 -45.04
C LYS A 407 -2.67 -23.14 -44.17
N ARG A 408 -3.19 -23.52 -43.00
CA ARG A 408 -2.52 -24.44 -42.07
C ARG A 408 -2.72 -25.92 -42.44
N ILE A 409 -3.86 -26.25 -43.05
CA ILE A 409 -4.12 -27.57 -43.63
C ILE A 409 -3.21 -27.78 -44.85
N GLU A 410 -3.08 -26.78 -45.73
CA GLU A 410 -2.16 -26.78 -46.87
C GLU A 410 -0.69 -26.89 -46.45
N ALA A 411 -0.31 -26.23 -45.34
CA ALA A 411 1.02 -26.36 -44.74
C ALA A 411 1.25 -27.70 -44.00
N GLY A 412 0.25 -28.57 -43.88
CA GLY A 412 0.34 -29.85 -43.17
C GLY A 412 0.33 -29.74 -41.63
N GLU A 413 0.12 -28.54 -41.07
CA GLU A 413 0.11 -28.29 -39.62
C GLU A 413 -1.19 -28.80 -38.94
N VAL A 414 -2.27 -28.93 -39.70
CA VAL A 414 -3.61 -29.33 -39.20
C VAL A 414 -4.11 -30.52 -40.02
N LYS A 415 -4.37 -31.65 -39.36
CA LYS A 415 -4.97 -32.83 -40.01
C LYS A 415 -6.48 -32.64 -40.13
N TRP A 416 -6.99 -32.34 -41.34
CA TRP A 416 -8.43 -32.23 -41.57
C TRP A 416 -9.06 -33.59 -41.92
N LEU A 417 -10.00 -34.03 -41.08
CA LEU A 417 -10.91 -35.12 -41.34
C LEU A 417 -12.22 -34.54 -41.88
N LYS A 418 -12.49 -34.80 -43.16
CA LYS A 418 -13.60 -34.26 -43.97
C LYS A 418 -14.98 -34.85 -43.63
N ARG A 419 -15.29 -34.98 -42.35
CA ARG A 419 -16.56 -35.57 -41.86
C ARG A 419 -16.99 -34.97 -40.53
N SER A 420 -18.22 -35.28 -40.14
CA SER A 420 -18.73 -35.06 -38.79
C SER A 420 -18.03 -35.96 -37.76
N PHE A 421 -18.12 -35.54 -36.50
CA PHE A 421 -17.69 -36.29 -35.31
C PHE A 421 -18.47 -37.61 -35.15
N VAL A 422 -17.77 -38.68 -34.77
CA VAL A 422 -18.32 -39.96 -34.29
C VAL A 422 -17.67 -40.33 -32.95
N GLU A 423 -18.32 -41.15 -32.12
CA GLU A 423 -17.84 -41.40 -30.73
C GLU A 423 -16.44 -42.01 -30.67
N GLU A 424 -16.12 -42.89 -31.62
CA GLU A 424 -14.80 -43.54 -31.77
C GLU A 424 -13.66 -42.55 -32.00
N ASP A 425 -13.93 -41.31 -32.46
CA ASP A 425 -12.91 -40.28 -32.65
C ASP A 425 -12.17 -39.94 -31.35
N LEU A 426 -12.85 -40.08 -30.20
CA LEU A 426 -12.29 -39.80 -28.88
C LEU A 426 -11.26 -40.84 -28.42
N THR A 427 -11.28 -42.04 -28.99
CA THR A 427 -10.47 -43.20 -28.57
C THR A 427 -9.63 -43.83 -29.69
N THR A 428 -9.64 -43.24 -30.90
CA THR A 428 -8.86 -43.74 -32.05
C THR A 428 -7.93 -42.72 -32.69
N LEU A 429 -8.14 -41.41 -32.43
CA LEU A 429 -7.35 -40.34 -33.06
C LEU A 429 -6.23 -39.80 -32.18
N GLY A 430 -6.18 -40.19 -30.91
CA GLY A 430 -5.15 -39.83 -29.94
C GLY A 430 -3.79 -40.46 -30.22
N ARG A 431 -2.83 -40.19 -29.33
CA ARG A 431 -1.47 -40.74 -29.41
C ARG A 431 -1.43 -42.18 -28.84
N PRO A 432 -0.54 -43.05 -29.34
CA PRO A 432 -0.45 -44.45 -28.88
C PRO A 432 -0.06 -44.57 -27.40
N GLU A 433 0.61 -43.57 -26.83
CA GLU A 433 1.03 -43.49 -25.42
C GLU A 433 -0.16 -43.43 -24.42
N VAL A 434 -1.36 -43.12 -24.90
CA VAL A 434 -2.60 -43.05 -24.11
C VAL A 434 -3.72 -43.88 -24.74
N ASP A 435 -3.36 -45.02 -25.34
CA ASP A 435 -4.27 -45.98 -25.98
C ASP A 435 -5.20 -45.37 -27.05
N GLY A 436 -4.71 -44.35 -27.77
CA GLY A 436 -5.48 -43.68 -28.83
C GLY A 436 -6.52 -42.67 -28.32
N VAL A 437 -6.57 -42.39 -27.02
CA VAL A 437 -7.46 -41.37 -26.44
C VAL A 437 -6.96 -39.94 -26.76
N VAL A 438 -7.86 -39.04 -27.18
CA VAL A 438 -7.48 -37.65 -27.47
C VAL A 438 -7.25 -36.84 -26.19
N ASP A 439 -6.17 -36.07 -26.13
CA ASP A 439 -5.75 -35.36 -24.91
C ASP A 439 -6.65 -34.14 -24.58
N ALA A 440 -7.29 -33.51 -25.59
CA ALA A 440 -8.28 -32.44 -25.38
C ALA A 440 -9.24 -32.26 -26.56
N VAL A 441 -10.45 -31.75 -26.28
CA VAL A 441 -11.51 -31.49 -27.28
C VAL A 441 -11.99 -30.04 -27.25
N PHE A 442 -12.03 -29.39 -28.42
CA PHE A 442 -12.52 -28.03 -28.62
C PHE A 442 -13.73 -28.02 -29.56
N VAL A 443 -14.92 -27.81 -29.01
CA VAL A 443 -16.16 -27.68 -29.81
C VAL A 443 -16.40 -26.21 -30.10
N THR A 444 -16.34 -25.83 -31.37
CA THR A 444 -16.45 -24.43 -31.82
C THR A 444 -17.74 -24.11 -32.56
N ALA A 445 -18.50 -25.13 -32.98
CA ALA A 445 -19.88 -24.96 -33.39
C ALA A 445 -20.72 -24.53 -32.16
N GLY A 446 -21.39 -23.38 -32.26
CA GLY A 446 -22.03 -22.73 -31.11
C GLY A 446 -23.12 -23.57 -30.43
N GLY A 447 -23.33 -23.32 -29.14
CA GLY A 447 -24.13 -24.15 -28.21
C GLY A 447 -25.62 -24.37 -28.51
N LYS A 448 -26.11 -24.09 -29.71
CA LYS A 448 -27.45 -24.48 -30.20
C LYS A 448 -27.45 -25.81 -30.98
N HIS A 449 -26.29 -26.39 -31.29
CA HIS A 449 -26.22 -27.73 -31.86
C HIS A 449 -26.35 -28.82 -30.78
N THR A 450 -27.29 -29.75 -31.00
CA THR A 450 -27.52 -30.93 -30.13
C THR A 450 -26.27 -31.81 -29.94
N SER A 451 -25.34 -31.79 -30.91
CA SER A 451 -24.07 -32.51 -30.81
C SER A 451 -23.12 -31.99 -29.73
N ALA A 452 -23.16 -30.71 -29.36
CA ALA A 452 -22.22 -30.14 -28.39
C ALA A 452 -22.41 -30.71 -26.97
N THR A 453 -23.67 -30.89 -26.54
CA THR A 453 -24.01 -31.53 -25.26
C THR A 453 -23.62 -33.01 -25.25
N HIS A 454 -23.77 -33.69 -26.38
CA HIS A 454 -23.38 -35.10 -26.55
C HIS A 454 -21.86 -35.26 -26.41
N ILE A 455 -21.08 -34.50 -27.19
CA ILE A 455 -19.61 -34.51 -27.15
C ILE A 455 -19.11 -34.19 -25.73
N SER A 456 -19.65 -33.16 -25.07
CA SER A 456 -19.30 -32.80 -23.69
C SER A 456 -19.55 -33.94 -22.70
N SER A 457 -20.68 -34.64 -22.81
CA SER A 457 -21.03 -35.77 -21.95
C SER A 457 -20.11 -36.98 -22.17
N LEU A 458 -19.77 -37.29 -23.42
CA LEU A 458 -18.81 -38.35 -23.76
C LEU A 458 -17.41 -38.03 -23.22
N CYS A 459 -16.93 -36.80 -23.42
CA CYS A 459 -15.62 -36.36 -22.93
C CYS A 459 -15.55 -36.48 -21.40
N ARG A 460 -16.58 -36.01 -20.67
CA ARG A 460 -16.65 -36.14 -19.21
C ARG A 460 -16.64 -37.60 -18.75
N ARG A 461 -17.34 -38.51 -19.43
CA ARG A 461 -17.33 -39.96 -19.14
C ARG A 461 -15.93 -40.56 -19.31
N LEU A 462 -15.19 -40.12 -20.32
CA LEU A 462 -13.82 -40.57 -20.62
C LEU A 462 -12.73 -39.76 -19.90
N ARG A 463 -13.11 -38.80 -19.03
CA ARG A 463 -12.21 -37.85 -18.35
C ARG A 463 -11.38 -36.95 -19.28
N ILE A 464 -11.80 -36.80 -20.53
CA ILE A 464 -11.14 -35.95 -21.54
C ILE A 464 -11.49 -34.46 -21.27
N PRO A 465 -10.48 -33.56 -21.18
CA PRO A 465 -10.70 -32.12 -21.15
C PRO A 465 -11.51 -31.61 -22.35
N VAL A 466 -12.61 -30.91 -22.11
CA VAL A 466 -13.48 -30.35 -23.16
C VAL A 466 -13.74 -28.87 -22.95
N ASN A 467 -13.63 -28.08 -24.03
CA ASN A 467 -13.98 -26.67 -24.08
C ASN A 467 -15.02 -26.45 -25.19
N VAL A 468 -16.18 -25.89 -24.85
CA VAL A 468 -17.28 -25.61 -25.77
C VAL A 468 -17.49 -24.10 -25.89
N ALA A 469 -17.46 -23.59 -27.11
CA ALA A 469 -17.66 -22.17 -27.39
C ALA A 469 -19.05 -21.70 -26.91
N ASP A 470 -19.08 -20.56 -26.23
CA ASP A 470 -20.27 -19.88 -25.71
C ASP A 470 -21.17 -20.73 -24.76
N ALA A 471 -20.66 -21.86 -24.26
CA ALA A 471 -21.36 -22.74 -23.32
C ALA A 471 -20.45 -23.16 -22.14
N PRO A 472 -20.19 -22.27 -21.16
CA PRO A 472 -19.32 -22.57 -20.01
C PRO A 472 -19.76 -23.79 -19.19
N ASN A 473 -21.08 -24.03 -19.09
CA ASN A 473 -21.69 -25.19 -18.43
C ASN A 473 -21.38 -26.53 -19.11
N LEU A 474 -20.95 -26.53 -20.38
CA LEU A 474 -20.51 -27.72 -21.12
C LEU A 474 -18.98 -27.90 -21.14
N CYS A 475 -18.23 -26.97 -20.56
CA CYS A 475 -16.78 -27.09 -20.43
C CYS A 475 -16.40 -27.97 -19.24
N SER A 476 -15.19 -28.55 -19.25
CA SER A 476 -14.46 -28.99 -18.05
C SER A 476 -13.24 -28.11 -17.76
N PHE A 477 -12.78 -27.29 -18.72
CA PHE A 477 -11.76 -26.28 -18.50
C PHE A 477 -12.05 -24.99 -19.27
N THR A 478 -11.48 -23.87 -18.81
CA THR A 478 -11.60 -22.54 -19.42
C THR A 478 -10.24 -22.04 -19.86
N LEU A 479 -10.14 -21.47 -21.05
CA LEU A 479 -8.91 -20.87 -21.56
C LEU A 479 -8.68 -19.48 -20.96
N LEU A 480 -7.46 -19.23 -20.51
CA LEU A 480 -7.05 -18.00 -19.82
C LEU A 480 -6.67 -16.88 -20.80
N SER A 481 -6.78 -15.63 -20.34
CA SER A 481 -6.16 -14.49 -21.00
C SER A 481 -4.65 -14.58 -20.77
N THR A 482 -3.89 -15.00 -21.78
CA THR A 482 -2.47 -15.34 -21.65
C THR A 482 -1.54 -14.31 -22.28
N HIS A 483 -0.45 -14.01 -21.60
CA HIS A 483 0.74 -13.34 -22.11
C HIS A 483 1.91 -14.32 -22.06
N SER A 484 2.75 -14.29 -23.08
CA SER A 484 3.91 -15.17 -23.23
C SER A 484 5.09 -14.34 -23.77
N ASP A 485 6.25 -14.47 -23.13
CA ASP A 485 7.53 -13.88 -23.52
C ASP A 485 8.60 -14.98 -23.35
N GLY A 486 8.93 -15.68 -24.44
CA GLY A 486 9.73 -16.90 -24.39
C GLY A 486 9.16 -17.93 -23.39
N PRO A 487 9.95 -18.46 -22.44
CA PRO A 487 9.47 -19.40 -21.41
C PRO A 487 8.60 -18.74 -20.31
N LEU A 488 8.55 -17.41 -20.22
CA LEU A 488 7.69 -16.72 -19.26
C LEU A 488 6.24 -16.74 -19.75
N GLN A 489 5.33 -17.29 -18.95
CA GLN A 489 3.89 -17.29 -19.23
C GLN A 489 3.09 -16.74 -18.04
N ILE A 490 2.08 -15.92 -18.33
CA ILE A 490 1.17 -15.34 -17.35
C ILE A 490 -0.27 -15.55 -17.82
N GLY A 491 -1.10 -16.19 -17.00
CA GLY A 491 -2.51 -16.44 -17.28
C GLY A 491 -3.43 -15.68 -16.33
N ILE A 492 -4.41 -14.94 -16.87
CA ILE A 492 -5.40 -14.18 -16.09
C ILE A 492 -6.80 -14.79 -16.31
N THR A 493 -7.54 -14.99 -15.22
CA THR A 493 -8.97 -15.34 -15.23
C THR A 493 -9.79 -14.35 -14.42
N THR A 494 -11.09 -14.30 -14.71
CA THR A 494 -12.11 -13.63 -13.88
C THR A 494 -13.28 -14.59 -13.64
N SER A 495 -13.00 -15.90 -13.56
CA SER A 495 -13.99 -16.99 -13.43
C SER A 495 -15.16 -16.88 -14.43
N GLY A 496 -14.86 -16.49 -15.68
CA GLY A 496 -15.84 -16.30 -16.75
C GLY A 496 -16.68 -15.01 -16.68
N LYS A 497 -16.60 -14.22 -15.61
CA LYS A 497 -17.47 -13.05 -15.37
C LYS A 497 -17.08 -11.76 -16.13
N GLY A 498 -15.91 -11.70 -16.77
CA GLY A 498 -15.32 -10.44 -17.20
C GLY A 498 -14.21 -10.59 -18.26
N CYS A 499 -14.48 -11.27 -19.38
CA CYS A 499 -13.47 -11.55 -20.42
C CYS A 499 -12.72 -10.29 -20.92
N LYS A 500 -13.41 -9.16 -21.10
CA LYS A 500 -12.77 -7.88 -21.51
C LYS A 500 -11.89 -7.28 -20.40
N LEU A 501 -12.25 -7.48 -19.13
CA LEU A 501 -11.45 -7.03 -17.97
C LEU A 501 -10.19 -7.88 -17.82
N SER A 502 -10.30 -9.21 -17.92
CA SER A 502 -9.16 -10.12 -17.98
C SER A 502 -8.16 -9.75 -19.10
N ALA A 503 -8.67 -9.33 -20.26
CA ALA A 503 -7.85 -8.85 -21.37
C ALA A 503 -7.27 -7.43 -21.17
N ARG A 504 -7.80 -6.62 -20.24
CA ARG A 504 -7.21 -5.33 -19.81
C ARG A 504 -6.11 -5.55 -18.78
N ILE A 505 -6.39 -6.29 -17.70
CA ILE A 505 -5.43 -6.63 -16.65
C ILE A 505 -4.15 -7.24 -17.25
N ARG A 506 -4.30 -8.18 -18.19
CA ARG A 506 -3.17 -8.75 -18.94
C ARG A 506 -2.28 -7.70 -19.61
N ARG A 507 -2.87 -6.64 -20.20
CA ARG A 507 -2.12 -5.59 -20.91
C ARG A 507 -1.38 -4.68 -19.95
N GLU A 508 -1.98 -4.33 -18.80
CA GLU A 508 -1.29 -3.55 -17.75
C GLU A 508 -0.10 -4.34 -17.18
N ILE A 509 -0.27 -5.63 -16.88
CA ILE A 509 0.82 -6.51 -16.41
C ILE A 509 1.91 -6.65 -17.48
N ALA A 510 1.55 -6.91 -18.74
CA ALA A 510 2.54 -7.01 -19.81
C ALA A 510 3.30 -5.69 -20.06
N ALA A 511 2.69 -4.53 -19.79
CA ALA A 511 3.32 -3.22 -19.94
C ALA A 511 4.24 -2.84 -18.77
N SER A 512 4.06 -3.42 -17.57
CA SER A 512 4.92 -3.14 -16.42
C SER A 512 6.21 -3.98 -16.40
N LEU A 513 6.21 -5.11 -17.13
CA LEU A 513 7.38 -5.99 -17.25
C LEU A 513 8.50 -5.37 -18.12
N PRO A 514 9.78 -5.61 -17.78
CA PRO A 514 10.89 -5.23 -18.64
C PRO A 514 10.86 -5.98 -19.99
N PRO A 515 11.25 -5.35 -21.10
CA PRO A 515 11.31 -6.02 -22.40
C PRO A 515 12.39 -7.11 -22.42
N ARG A 516 12.10 -8.24 -23.07
CA ARG A 516 12.97 -9.44 -23.15
C ARG A 516 13.27 -10.08 -21.80
N LEU A 517 12.28 -10.14 -20.91
CA LEU A 517 12.43 -10.85 -19.64
C LEU A 517 12.46 -12.37 -19.88
N GLY A 518 11.74 -12.86 -20.91
CA GLY A 518 11.79 -14.25 -21.38
C GLY A 518 13.20 -14.74 -21.70
N ASP A 519 13.98 -13.95 -22.45
CA ASP A 519 15.38 -14.26 -22.77
C ASP A 519 16.22 -14.48 -21.49
N ALA A 520 15.99 -13.68 -20.45
CA ALA A 520 16.71 -13.81 -19.18
C ALA A 520 16.28 -15.05 -18.40
N VAL A 521 14.99 -15.41 -18.43
CA VAL A 521 14.50 -16.67 -17.84
C VAL A 521 15.16 -17.87 -18.55
N GLU A 522 15.26 -17.87 -19.87
CA GLU A 522 15.91 -18.94 -20.63
C GLU A 522 17.43 -19.01 -20.34
N ARG A 523 18.12 -17.86 -20.29
CA ARG A 523 19.56 -17.80 -19.93
C ARG A 523 19.83 -18.34 -18.53
N LEU A 524 19.05 -17.91 -17.53
CA LEU A 524 19.19 -18.35 -16.14
C LEU A 524 18.80 -19.83 -15.97
N GLY A 525 17.78 -20.31 -16.69
CA GLY A 525 17.41 -21.73 -16.73
C GLY A 525 18.46 -22.61 -17.43
N THR A 526 19.13 -22.08 -18.45
CA THR A 526 20.25 -22.74 -19.13
C THR A 526 21.49 -22.79 -18.24
N LEU A 527 21.82 -21.69 -17.54
CA LEU A 527 22.90 -21.72 -16.54
C LEU A 527 22.58 -22.71 -15.41
N ARG A 528 21.32 -22.77 -14.93
CA ARG A 528 20.90 -23.77 -13.93
C ARG A 528 21.15 -25.20 -14.39
N ARG A 529 20.79 -25.52 -15.65
CA ARG A 529 21.07 -26.81 -16.27
C ARG A 529 22.56 -27.08 -16.36
N ARG A 530 23.36 -26.15 -16.89
CA ARG A 530 24.83 -26.29 -16.96
C ARG A 530 25.48 -26.53 -15.60
N ILE A 531 25.08 -25.79 -14.56
CA ILE A 531 25.61 -26.02 -13.19
C ILE A 531 25.26 -27.43 -12.71
N TRP A 532 24.02 -27.89 -12.94
CA TRP A 532 23.57 -29.23 -12.56
C TRP A 532 24.29 -30.33 -13.36
N GLU A 533 24.46 -30.14 -14.66
CA GLU A 533 25.21 -31.04 -15.56
C GLU A 533 26.70 -31.09 -15.20
N GLU A 534 27.35 -29.96 -14.90
CA GLU A 534 28.74 -29.92 -14.42
C GLU A 534 28.90 -30.60 -13.04
N ASP A 535 27.92 -30.43 -12.14
CA ASP A 535 27.97 -31.01 -10.80
C ASP A 535 27.70 -32.54 -10.81
N HIS A 536 26.83 -33.04 -11.69
CA HIS A 536 26.49 -34.48 -11.86
C HIS A 536 27.39 -35.24 -12.85
N ALA A 537 27.98 -34.60 -13.87
CA ALA A 537 28.98 -35.25 -14.72
C ALA A 537 30.22 -35.69 -13.90
N ALA A 538 30.47 -35.01 -12.77
CA ALA A 538 31.47 -35.41 -11.79
C ALA A 538 31.06 -36.61 -10.91
N GLU A 539 29.79 -37.00 -10.85
CA GLU A 539 29.30 -38.19 -10.14
C GLU A 539 29.34 -39.44 -11.03
N LEU A 540 28.95 -39.33 -12.29
CA LEU A 540 29.11 -40.39 -13.30
C LEU A 540 30.57 -40.83 -13.53
N SER A 541 31.55 -40.00 -13.16
CA SER A 541 32.98 -40.36 -13.13
C SER A 541 33.44 -41.10 -11.87
N GLN A 542 32.57 -41.26 -10.87
CA GLN A 542 32.80 -41.97 -9.60
C GLN A 542 31.93 -43.23 -9.46
N ASP A 543 30.77 -43.28 -10.13
CA ASP A 543 29.81 -44.39 -10.06
C ASP A 543 30.28 -45.72 -10.71
N LEU A 544 31.53 -45.79 -11.19
CA LEU A 544 32.15 -47.03 -11.70
C LEU A 544 32.74 -47.94 -10.61
N GLU A 545 32.76 -47.52 -9.34
CA GLU A 545 33.44 -48.26 -8.25
C GLU A 545 32.57 -48.62 -7.02
N ALA A 546 31.24 -48.43 -7.05
CA ALA A 546 30.37 -48.87 -5.95
C ALA A 546 28.93 -49.21 -6.38
N GLU A 547 28.67 -50.50 -6.67
CA GLU A 547 27.31 -51.07 -6.63
C GLU A 547 26.97 -51.54 -5.20
N GLU A 548 25.65 -51.57 -4.93
CA GLU A 548 24.90 -52.25 -3.84
C GLU A 548 24.25 -51.36 -2.73
N GLU A 549 22.90 -51.42 -2.71
CA GLU A 549 21.89 -51.23 -1.64
C GLU A 549 22.07 -50.05 -0.63
N ASP A 550 21.10 -49.14 -0.44
CA ASP A 550 19.71 -49.41 -0.02
C ASP A 550 18.78 -48.19 -0.27
N SER A 551 17.48 -48.45 -0.35
CA SER A 551 16.41 -47.48 -0.63
C SER A 551 15.84 -46.82 0.63
N GLY A 552 16.17 -45.54 0.87
CA GLY A 552 15.44 -44.73 1.85
C GLY A 552 16.05 -43.35 2.12
N GLN A 553 15.37 -42.27 1.73
CA GLN A 553 15.73 -40.90 2.11
C GLN A 553 14.90 -40.41 3.31
N PRO A 554 15.48 -40.24 4.50
CA PRO A 554 14.88 -39.45 5.58
C PRO A 554 15.25 -37.97 5.46
N ALA A 555 14.29 -37.08 5.74
CA ALA A 555 14.52 -35.64 5.80
C ALA A 555 15.51 -35.28 6.94
N THR A 556 16.79 -35.12 6.60
CA THR A 556 17.88 -34.86 7.56
C THR A 556 18.76 -33.68 7.11
N PHE A 557 18.17 -32.49 7.10
CA PHE A 557 18.86 -31.24 6.80
C PHE A 557 19.71 -30.75 7.99
N ASN A 558 20.71 -31.53 8.42
CA ASN A 558 21.81 -31.09 9.29
C ASN A 558 22.91 -32.17 9.44
N LYS A 559 23.88 -32.18 8.53
CA LYS A 559 25.22 -32.77 8.75
C LYS A 559 26.25 -31.67 8.56
N LEU A 560 27.18 -31.49 9.50
CA LEU A 560 28.25 -30.49 9.36
C LEU A 560 29.16 -30.89 8.19
N ILE A 561 29.18 -30.07 7.14
CA ILE A 561 30.12 -30.22 6.02
C ILE A 561 31.33 -29.34 6.30
N LEU A 562 32.51 -29.96 6.43
CA LEU A 562 33.79 -29.27 6.58
C LEU A 562 34.21 -28.59 5.26
N GLU A 563 34.99 -27.51 5.34
CA GLU A 563 35.15 -26.52 4.25
C GLU A 563 35.76 -27.05 2.93
N GLU A 564 36.32 -28.26 2.92
CA GLU A 564 37.04 -28.85 1.77
C GLU A 564 36.28 -29.92 0.97
N SER A 565 35.04 -30.31 1.32
CA SER A 565 34.27 -31.25 0.46
C SER A 565 33.89 -30.62 -0.89
N LYS A 566 34.03 -31.38 -1.98
CA LYS A 566 33.52 -31.03 -3.32
C LYS A 566 32.01 -30.74 -3.29
N GLU A 567 31.25 -31.41 -2.41
CA GLU A 567 29.80 -31.22 -2.24
C GLU A 567 29.47 -29.81 -1.70
N ALA A 568 30.34 -29.26 -0.84
CA ALA A 568 30.21 -27.88 -0.36
C ALA A 568 30.38 -26.87 -1.52
N ALA A 569 31.22 -27.19 -2.51
CA ALA A 569 31.40 -26.38 -3.71
C ALA A 569 30.18 -26.45 -4.66
N ARG A 570 29.66 -27.67 -4.93
CA ARG A 570 28.40 -27.89 -5.68
C ARG A 570 27.27 -27.03 -5.09
N GLY A 571 27.03 -27.17 -3.78
CA GLY A 571 25.99 -26.43 -3.07
C GLY A 571 26.14 -24.90 -3.09
N ARG A 572 27.36 -24.35 -3.23
CA ARG A 572 27.60 -22.90 -3.33
C ARG A 572 27.11 -22.31 -4.66
N ARG A 573 27.31 -23.01 -5.79
CA ARG A 573 26.98 -22.51 -7.14
C ARG A 573 25.47 -22.42 -7.37
N MET A 574 24.72 -23.46 -7.03
CA MET A 574 23.25 -23.46 -7.14
C MET A 574 22.59 -22.42 -6.20
N ARG A 575 23.10 -22.27 -4.97
CA ARG A 575 22.65 -21.21 -4.04
C ARG A 575 22.93 -19.81 -4.56
N TRP A 576 24.06 -19.57 -5.23
CA TRP A 576 24.40 -18.27 -5.82
C TRP A 576 23.43 -17.89 -6.95
N LEU A 577 23.11 -18.81 -7.86
CA LEU A 577 22.14 -18.57 -8.93
C LEU A 577 20.75 -18.24 -8.37
N SER A 578 20.31 -18.97 -7.34
CA SER A 578 19.06 -18.67 -6.62
C SER A 578 19.05 -17.24 -6.06
N GLN A 579 20.16 -16.76 -5.51
CA GLN A 579 20.27 -15.40 -4.97
C GLN A 579 20.22 -14.31 -6.05
N ILE A 580 20.74 -14.56 -7.25
CA ILE A 580 20.62 -13.61 -8.36
C ILE A 580 19.15 -13.50 -8.80
N CYS A 581 18.46 -14.63 -8.96
CA CYS A 581 17.05 -14.65 -9.34
C CYS A 581 16.14 -14.00 -8.28
N GLU A 582 16.47 -14.12 -7.00
CA GLU A 582 15.66 -13.61 -5.87
C GLU A 582 15.89 -12.11 -5.60
N TYR A 583 17.12 -11.59 -5.78
CA TYR A 583 17.50 -10.25 -5.29
C TYR A 583 17.88 -9.22 -6.37
N TRP A 584 18.10 -9.60 -7.64
CA TRP A 584 18.35 -8.61 -8.68
C TRP A 584 17.05 -8.04 -9.27
N PRO A 585 16.96 -6.71 -9.50
CA PRO A 585 15.82 -6.12 -10.17
C PRO A 585 15.56 -6.76 -11.55
N LEU A 586 14.28 -6.99 -11.90
CA LEU A 586 13.91 -7.62 -13.17
C LEU A 586 14.51 -6.91 -14.39
N ARG A 587 14.64 -5.58 -14.36
CA ARG A 587 15.31 -4.79 -15.43
C ARG A 587 16.79 -5.12 -15.57
N ARG A 588 17.47 -5.45 -14.47
CA ARG A 588 18.87 -5.88 -14.48
C ARG A 588 18.98 -7.28 -15.06
N LEU A 589 18.13 -8.22 -14.61
CA LEU A 589 18.06 -9.59 -15.15
C LEU A 589 17.82 -9.60 -16.67
N ALA A 590 16.83 -8.83 -17.16
CA ALA A 590 16.54 -8.67 -18.59
C ALA A 590 17.72 -8.06 -19.41
N GLY A 591 18.64 -7.35 -18.75
CA GLY A 591 19.80 -6.72 -19.35
C GLY A 591 21.08 -7.57 -19.37
N ILE A 592 21.12 -8.72 -18.69
CA ILE A 592 22.32 -9.59 -18.62
C ILE A 592 22.57 -10.25 -19.97
N THR A 593 23.81 -10.15 -20.48
CA THR A 593 24.29 -10.91 -21.64
C THR A 593 24.96 -12.22 -21.23
N ASP A 594 25.08 -13.20 -22.14
CA ASP A 594 25.76 -14.47 -21.83
C ASP A 594 27.22 -14.29 -21.38
N ALA A 595 27.90 -13.26 -21.91
CA ALA A 595 29.25 -12.90 -21.47
C ALA A 595 29.29 -12.36 -20.03
N ASP A 596 28.27 -11.62 -19.60
CA ASP A 596 28.13 -11.18 -18.19
C ASP A 596 27.87 -12.38 -17.28
N VAL A 597 27.02 -13.34 -17.70
CA VAL A 597 26.76 -14.59 -16.96
C VAL A 597 28.05 -15.37 -16.76
N ASP A 598 28.81 -15.60 -17.83
CA ASP A 598 30.08 -16.33 -17.80
C ASP A 598 31.14 -15.60 -16.95
N MET A 599 31.21 -14.26 -17.01
CA MET A 599 32.11 -13.46 -16.19
C MET A 599 31.76 -13.57 -14.70
N LEU A 600 30.49 -13.38 -14.35
CA LEU A 600 29.97 -13.51 -12.99
C LEU A 600 30.20 -14.92 -12.41
N PHE A 601 30.04 -15.96 -13.24
CA PHE A 601 30.31 -17.34 -12.85
C PHE A 601 31.81 -17.61 -12.64
N ARG A 602 32.67 -17.07 -13.50
CA ARG A 602 34.15 -17.19 -13.37
C ARG A 602 34.68 -16.45 -12.15
N GLU A 603 34.23 -15.23 -11.87
CA GLU A 603 34.60 -14.48 -10.65
C GLU A 603 34.22 -15.23 -9.37
N PHE A 604 33.12 -15.98 -9.38
CA PHE A 604 32.70 -16.82 -8.26
C PHE A 604 33.55 -18.09 -8.13
N ALA A 605 33.88 -18.73 -9.26
CA ALA A 605 34.72 -19.93 -9.30
C ALA A 605 36.20 -19.66 -8.94
N SER A 606 36.72 -18.46 -9.22
CA SER A 606 38.14 -18.11 -9.09
C SER A 606 38.52 -17.46 -7.75
N SER A 607 37.81 -17.75 -6.65
CA SER A 607 38.04 -17.13 -5.34
C SER A 607 39.31 -17.62 -4.63
N SER A 608 40.47 -17.19 -5.14
CA SER A 608 41.75 -17.14 -4.44
C SER A 608 42.28 -15.70 -4.50
N PRO A 609 42.73 -15.10 -3.37
CA PRO A 609 42.97 -13.66 -3.30
C PRO A 609 44.24 -13.26 -4.06
N SER A 610 44.08 -12.56 -5.18
CA SER A 610 45.18 -11.96 -5.93
C SER A 610 45.31 -10.46 -5.58
N LYS A 611 46.46 -10.09 -5.00
CA LYS A 611 46.81 -8.70 -4.67
C LYS A 611 47.05 -7.90 -5.94
N VAL A 612 46.54 -6.66 -6.00
CA VAL A 612 46.96 -5.66 -6.99
C VAL A 612 47.50 -4.44 -6.25
N GLY A 613 48.69 -3.97 -6.65
CA GLY A 613 49.47 -2.95 -5.93
C GLY A 613 49.02 -1.50 -6.21
N PRO A 614 49.51 -0.53 -5.40
CA PRO A 614 49.09 0.86 -5.46
C PRO A 614 49.86 1.66 -6.52
N THR A 615 49.20 2.66 -7.14
CA THR A 615 49.87 3.66 -7.98
C THR A 615 49.45 5.09 -7.63
N ALA A 616 50.48 5.94 -7.53
CA ALA A 616 50.50 7.42 -7.63
C ALA A 616 49.58 8.27 -6.74
N THR A 617 50.23 9.04 -5.85
CA THR A 617 49.67 10.20 -5.15
C THR A 617 49.62 11.45 -6.04
N THR A 618 48.59 12.28 -5.85
CA THR A 618 48.53 13.66 -6.38
C THR A 618 48.02 14.57 -5.25
N PRO A 619 48.67 15.71 -4.95
CA PRO A 619 48.31 16.54 -3.80
C PRO A 619 47.05 17.38 -4.06
N GLY A 620 46.22 17.58 -3.03
CA GLY A 620 44.98 18.37 -3.10
C GLY A 620 43.68 17.60 -2.85
N ARG A 621 43.73 16.30 -2.54
CA ARG A 621 42.54 15.50 -2.22
C ARG A 621 41.85 15.97 -0.93
N ARG A 622 40.54 16.22 -1.03
CA ARG A 622 39.64 16.34 0.13
C ARG A 622 39.69 15.03 0.94
N ALA A 623 39.64 15.12 2.26
CA ALA A 623 39.52 13.93 3.11
C ALA A 623 38.22 13.17 2.82
N GLY A 624 38.30 11.84 2.71
CA GLY A 624 37.12 11.00 2.53
C GLY A 624 36.17 11.07 3.73
N ARG A 625 34.88 10.83 3.50
CA ARG A 625 33.83 10.89 4.53
C ARG A 625 33.04 9.60 4.58
N ILE A 626 32.85 9.06 5.77
CA ILE A 626 31.99 7.89 6.03
C ILE A 626 30.67 8.34 6.66
N ILE A 627 29.58 7.79 6.14
CA ILE A 627 28.21 8.00 6.63
C ILE A 627 27.61 6.63 6.93
N LEU A 628 27.22 6.37 8.18
CA LEU A 628 26.44 5.18 8.56
C LEU A 628 24.97 5.56 8.47
N ALA A 629 24.16 4.91 7.63
CA ALA A 629 22.78 5.30 7.38
C ALA A 629 21.81 4.13 7.53
N GLY A 630 20.75 4.33 8.32
CA GLY A 630 19.63 3.39 8.38
C GLY A 630 18.74 3.51 7.14
N SER A 631 18.42 2.38 6.49
CA SER A 631 17.52 2.36 5.33
C SER A 631 16.04 2.37 5.69
N GLY A 632 15.69 2.22 6.97
CA GLY A 632 14.33 1.84 7.35
C GLY A 632 14.06 0.34 7.13
N PRO A 633 12.82 -0.12 7.34
CA PRO A 633 12.47 -1.54 7.36
C PRO A 633 12.37 -2.18 5.96
N GLY A 634 11.91 -1.46 4.94
CA GLY A 634 11.52 -2.02 3.65
C GLY A 634 11.33 -0.96 2.56
N ASN A 635 10.28 -0.16 2.72
CA ASN A 635 9.82 0.81 1.72
C ASN A 635 10.76 2.04 1.58
N PRO A 636 11.09 2.48 0.35
CA PRO A 636 11.81 3.72 0.05
C PRO A 636 11.31 4.98 0.76
N ASP A 637 10.00 5.15 0.92
CA ASP A 637 9.41 6.36 1.54
C ASP A 637 9.63 6.43 3.05
N LEU A 638 10.11 5.33 3.66
CA LEU A 638 10.54 5.28 5.05
C LEU A 638 12.02 5.61 5.25
N LEU A 639 12.74 5.96 4.16
CA LEU A 639 14.05 6.58 4.27
C LEU A 639 13.93 7.97 4.87
N THR A 640 14.77 8.26 5.87
CA THR A 640 14.89 9.64 6.33
C THR A 640 15.41 10.51 5.18
N ARG A 641 14.93 11.76 5.08
CA ARG A 641 15.41 12.73 4.06
C ARG A 641 16.94 12.94 4.11
N ALA A 642 17.57 12.64 5.25
CA ALA A 642 19.02 12.63 5.39
C ALA A 642 19.65 11.37 4.77
N ALA A 643 19.14 10.17 5.06
CA ALA A 643 19.62 8.92 4.47
C ALA A 643 19.47 8.92 2.93
N HIS A 644 18.33 9.37 2.40
CA HIS A 644 18.13 9.50 0.96
C HIS A 644 19.15 10.47 0.31
N LYS A 645 19.40 11.64 0.92
CA LYS A 645 20.45 12.56 0.46
C LYS A 645 21.84 11.95 0.52
N ALA A 646 22.15 11.15 1.56
CA ALA A 646 23.43 10.47 1.67
C ALA A 646 23.63 9.49 0.51
N ILE A 647 22.64 8.62 0.22
CA ILE A 647 22.63 7.67 -0.90
C ILE A 647 22.91 8.39 -2.23
N LEU A 648 22.21 9.50 -2.52
CA LEU A 648 22.41 10.27 -3.74
C LEU A 648 23.80 10.94 -3.84
N SER A 649 24.45 11.19 -2.70
CA SER A 649 25.78 11.81 -2.61
C SER A 649 26.96 10.84 -2.58
N ALA A 650 26.70 9.53 -2.56
CA ALA A 650 27.72 8.50 -2.39
C ALA A 650 28.59 8.33 -3.65
N ASP A 651 29.88 8.04 -3.43
CA ASP A 651 30.80 7.49 -4.44
C ASP A 651 30.91 5.96 -4.29
N LEU A 652 30.83 5.46 -3.05
CA LEU A 652 30.86 4.05 -2.69
C LEU A 652 29.73 3.76 -1.68
N ILE A 653 28.93 2.74 -1.95
CA ILE A 653 27.87 2.25 -1.07
C ILE A 653 28.21 0.85 -0.59
N LEU A 654 28.13 0.67 0.73
CA LEU A 654 28.39 -0.59 1.43
C LEU A 654 27.09 -1.06 2.10
N ALA A 655 26.40 -2.03 1.50
CA ALA A 655 25.10 -2.50 1.98
C ALA A 655 25.21 -3.87 2.68
N ASP A 656 24.44 -4.08 3.77
CA ASP A 656 24.19 -5.44 4.26
C ASP A 656 23.26 -6.22 3.31
N LYS A 657 23.35 -7.56 3.27
CA LYS A 657 22.45 -8.42 2.47
C LYS A 657 20.96 -8.14 2.72
N LEU A 658 20.60 -7.68 3.93
CA LEU A 658 19.22 -7.42 4.35
C LEU A 658 18.65 -6.08 3.84
N VAL A 659 19.45 -5.25 3.15
CA VAL A 659 18.93 -3.98 2.58
C VAL A 659 18.01 -4.31 1.40
N PRO A 660 16.73 -3.86 1.41
CA PRO A 660 15.76 -4.17 0.36
C PRO A 660 16.16 -3.65 -1.02
N ALA A 661 15.83 -4.40 -2.08
CA ALA A 661 16.11 -4.00 -3.47
C ALA A 661 15.56 -2.61 -3.85
N PRO A 662 14.33 -2.18 -3.45
CA PRO A 662 13.84 -0.83 -3.73
C PRO A 662 14.70 0.30 -3.15
N ILE A 663 15.43 0.06 -2.06
CA ILE A 663 16.40 1.02 -1.50
C ILE A 663 17.66 1.10 -2.38
N LEU A 664 18.10 -0.03 -2.90
CA LEU A 664 19.27 -0.12 -3.79
C LEU A 664 18.98 0.47 -5.19
N ASP A 665 17.72 0.45 -5.65
CA ASP A 665 17.30 1.08 -6.90
C ASP A 665 17.39 2.62 -6.88
N LEU A 666 17.41 3.24 -5.69
CA LEU A 666 17.65 4.69 -5.54
C LEU A 666 19.12 5.09 -5.75
N VAL A 667 20.04 4.12 -5.82
CA VAL A 667 21.47 4.40 -5.92
C VAL A 667 21.80 4.99 -7.30
N PRO A 668 22.46 6.17 -7.36
CA PRO A 668 22.91 6.73 -8.63
C PRO A 668 23.88 5.79 -9.34
N ARG A 669 23.73 5.59 -10.66
CA ARG A 669 24.60 4.73 -11.49
C ARG A 669 26.11 5.04 -11.42
N ARG A 670 26.49 6.23 -10.95
CA ARG A 670 27.89 6.64 -10.72
C ARG A 670 28.52 6.02 -9.46
N ALA A 671 27.71 5.59 -8.49
CA ALA A 671 28.19 5.08 -7.22
C ALA A 671 28.47 3.57 -7.35
N THR A 672 29.61 3.12 -6.85
CA THR A 672 29.89 1.68 -6.75
C THR A 672 29.09 1.08 -5.59
N VAL A 673 28.35 0.00 -5.82
CA VAL A 673 27.63 -0.73 -4.76
C VAL A 673 28.35 -2.05 -4.46
N HIS A 674 28.70 -2.25 -3.20
CA HIS A 674 29.17 -3.53 -2.67
C HIS A 674 28.17 -4.04 -1.63
N ILE A 675 27.76 -5.30 -1.74
CA ILE A 675 26.79 -5.95 -0.85
C ILE A 675 27.49 -7.08 -0.07
N ALA A 676 27.30 -7.09 1.24
CA ALA A 676 27.96 -8.02 2.16
C ALA A 676 27.67 -9.50 1.81
N ARG A 677 28.73 -10.29 1.61
CA ARG A 677 28.66 -11.74 1.33
C ARG A 677 28.47 -12.56 2.63
N LYS A 678 27.43 -12.24 3.39
CA LYS A 678 27.13 -12.87 4.69
C LYS A 678 26.45 -14.24 4.51
N PHE A 679 27.16 -15.29 4.92
CA PHE A 679 26.68 -16.67 5.03
C PHE A 679 26.65 -17.11 6.50
N PRO A 680 25.81 -18.09 6.91
CA PRO A 680 25.91 -18.72 8.22
C PRO A 680 27.35 -19.21 8.48
N GLY A 681 27.93 -18.83 9.62
CA GLY A 681 29.32 -19.13 9.98
C GLY A 681 30.39 -18.14 9.49
N ASN A 682 30.10 -17.28 8.50
CA ASN A 682 31.09 -16.33 7.93
C ASN A 682 30.74 -14.84 8.17
N ALA A 683 29.87 -14.55 9.14
CA ALA A 683 29.31 -13.21 9.32
C ALA A 683 30.34 -12.14 9.75
N ASP A 684 31.37 -12.53 10.51
CA ASP A 684 32.41 -11.62 11.00
C ASP A 684 33.45 -11.29 9.93
N LYS A 685 33.98 -12.27 9.17
CA LYS A 685 34.89 -11.99 8.03
C LYS A 685 34.23 -11.10 6.97
N ALA A 686 32.95 -11.35 6.67
CA ALA A 686 32.17 -10.50 5.75
C ALA A 686 31.86 -9.10 6.31
N GLN A 687 32.08 -8.86 7.61
CA GLN A 687 32.04 -7.53 8.21
C GLN A 687 33.42 -6.87 8.19
N GLU A 688 34.50 -7.62 8.44
CA GLU A 688 35.89 -7.17 8.26
C GLU A 688 36.13 -6.69 6.82
N GLU A 689 35.73 -7.46 5.81
CA GLU A 689 35.79 -7.10 4.37
C GLU A 689 35.12 -5.74 4.08
N LEU A 690 33.93 -5.50 4.63
CA LEU A 690 33.23 -4.21 4.49
C LEU A 690 33.96 -3.05 5.16
N LEU A 691 34.55 -3.29 6.34
CA LEU A 691 35.28 -2.28 7.09
C LEU A 691 36.58 -1.89 6.37
N GLU A 692 37.29 -2.86 5.79
CA GLU A 692 38.49 -2.66 4.97
C GLU A 692 38.15 -1.90 3.68
N LEU A 693 37.15 -2.33 2.91
CA LEU A 693 36.69 -1.63 1.69
C LEU A 693 36.23 -0.19 1.97
N GLY A 694 35.58 0.02 3.13
CA GLY A 694 35.24 1.36 3.59
C GLY A 694 36.48 2.21 3.85
N LEU A 695 37.47 1.66 4.56
CA LEU A 695 38.72 2.34 4.88
C LEU A 695 39.55 2.67 3.61
N GLU A 696 39.58 1.79 2.62
CA GLU A 696 40.19 2.03 1.32
C GLU A 696 39.49 3.17 0.56
N GLY A 697 38.16 3.15 0.52
CA GLY A 697 37.37 4.24 -0.09
C GLY A 697 37.66 5.59 0.56
N LEU A 698 37.74 5.63 1.89
CA LEU A 698 38.05 6.84 2.65
C LEU A 698 39.47 7.36 2.39
N LYS A 699 40.47 6.47 2.36
CA LYS A 699 41.86 6.80 1.98
C LYS A 699 41.96 7.32 0.54
N ALA A 700 41.10 6.85 -0.36
CA ALA A 700 41.00 7.36 -1.74
C ALA A 700 40.27 8.73 -1.86
N GLY A 701 39.73 9.26 -0.77
CA GLY A 701 39.01 10.53 -0.73
C GLY A 701 37.51 10.45 -1.09
N LYS A 702 36.93 9.24 -1.12
CA LYS A 702 35.52 9.01 -1.49
C LYS A 702 34.54 9.38 -0.38
N VAL A 703 33.30 9.69 -0.77
CA VAL A 703 32.12 9.64 0.10
C VAL A 703 31.63 8.20 0.17
N VAL A 704 31.86 7.55 1.31
CA VAL A 704 31.44 6.18 1.60
C VAL A 704 30.13 6.22 2.40
N VAL A 705 29.10 5.52 1.92
CA VAL A 705 27.81 5.40 2.61
C VAL A 705 27.55 3.94 2.96
N ARG A 706 27.53 3.65 4.25
CA ARG A 706 27.30 2.34 4.83
C ARG A 706 25.82 2.21 5.18
N ILE A 707 25.07 1.50 4.34
CA ILE A 707 23.61 1.32 4.47
C ILE A 707 23.32 0.07 5.29
N LYS A 708 22.46 0.22 6.29
CA LYS A 708 22.08 -0.83 7.25
C LYS A 708 20.56 -0.90 7.34
N GLN A 709 19.97 -2.10 7.35
CA GLN A 709 18.51 -2.24 7.46
C GLN A 709 18.02 -1.76 8.82
N GLY A 710 16.87 -1.09 8.87
CA GLY A 710 16.32 -0.51 10.09
C GLY A 710 17.11 0.72 10.53
N ASP A 711 17.57 0.71 11.78
CA ASP A 711 18.41 1.75 12.39
C ASP A 711 19.85 1.24 12.64
N PRO A 712 20.92 2.04 12.43
CA PRO A 712 22.29 1.60 12.63
C PRO A 712 22.63 1.10 14.05
N TYR A 713 21.99 1.64 15.08
CA TYR A 713 22.35 1.40 16.49
C TYR A 713 21.41 0.40 17.19
N ILE A 714 20.21 0.13 16.67
CA ILE A 714 19.31 -0.89 17.21
C ILE A 714 19.67 -2.26 16.59
N TYR A 715 20.49 -3.04 17.30
CA TYR A 715 20.99 -4.36 16.90
C TYR A 715 21.76 -4.43 15.56
N GLY A 716 22.05 -3.29 14.92
CA GLY A 716 22.76 -3.22 13.64
C GLY A 716 24.29 -3.35 13.71
N ARG A 717 24.92 -3.40 14.89
CA ARG A 717 26.39 -3.27 15.11
C ARG A 717 27.00 -1.92 14.68
N GLY A 718 26.20 -0.88 14.44
CA GLY A 718 26.70 0.43 13.98
C GLY A 718 27.65 1.14 14.95
N GLY A 719 27.61 0.83 16.26
CA GLY A 719 28.59 1.33 17.23
C GLY A 719 29.99 0.74 17.04
N GLU A 720 30.07 -0.57 16.72
CA GLU A 720 31.34 -1.23 16.40
C GLU A 720 31.95 -0.67 15.11
N GLU A 721 31.11 -0.49 14.07
CA GLU A 721 31.52 0.15 12.81
C GLU A 721 31.98 1.60 13.05
N TYR A 722 31.30 2.34 13.94
CA TYR A 722 31.68 3.71 14.31
C TYR A 722 33.07 3.78 14.97
N ASP A 723 33.32 2.90 15.94
CA ASP A 723 34.59 2.85 16.66
C ASP A 723 35.75 2.41 15.77
N PHE A 724 35.52 1.46 14.85
CA PHE A 724 36.51 1.05 13.86
C PHE A 724 36.99 2.23 13.00
N PHE A 725 36.08 2.98 12.38
CA PHE A 725 36.47 4.10 11.52
C PHE A 725 37.09 5.25 12.32
N ARG A 726 36.57 5.51 13.52
CA ARG A 726 37.12 6.52 14.46
C ARG A 726 38.57 6.20 14.84
N ALA A 727 38.89 4.94 15.14
CA ALA A 727 40.25 4.50 15.43
C ALA A 727 41.22 4.69 14.24
N HIS A 728 40.70 4.66 13.01
CA HIS A 728 41.45 4.91 11.78
C HIS A 728 41.45 6.38 11.33
N GLY A 729 41.01 7.32 12.20
CA GLY A 729 41.05 8.76 11.94
C GLY A 729 39.88 9.34 11.16
N PHE A 730 38.85 8.55 10.85
CA PHE A 730 37.65 8.99 10.12
C PHE A 730 36.43 8.97 11.05
N ILE A 731 35.91 10.13 11.45
CA ILE A 731 34.73 10.23 12.32
C ILE A 731 33.45 10.05 11.48
N PRO A 732 32.64 8.99 11.69
CA PRO A 732 31.46 8.77 10.88
C PRO A 732 30.30 9.69 11.23
N SER A 733 29.57 10.13 10.21
CA SER A 733 28.26 10.74 10.41
C SER A 733 27.20 9.65 10.49
N VAL A 734 26.49 9.52 11.61
CA VAL A 734 25.43 8.51 11.75
C VAL A 734 24.06 9.16 11.48
N LEU A 735 23.30 8.55 10.58
CA LEU A 735 21.95 8.98 10.18
C LEU A 735 20.95 7.91 10.65
N PRO A 736 19.95 8.28 11.47
CA PRO A 736 18.98 7.32 11.99
C PRO A 736 18.11 6.75 10.86
N GLY A 737 17.61 5.55 11.10
CA GLY A 737 16.59 4.92 10.25
C GLY A 737 15.36 4.53 11.05
N ILE A 738 14.26 4.25 10.36
CA ILE A 738 13.04 3.75 11.00
C ILE A 738 13.27 2.28 11.42
N THR A 739 13.29 2.01 12.72
CA THR A 739 13.58 0.66 13.23
C THR A 739 12.40 -0.30 13.02
N SER A 740 12.69 -1.49 12.47
CA SER A 740 11.71 -2.56 12.29
C SER A 740 11.05 -2.98 13.60
N ALA A 741 11.74 -2.84 14.72
CA ALA A 741 11.20 -3.16 16.05
C ALA A 741 9.96 -2.36 16.45
N LEU A 742 9.74 -1.18 15.87
CA LEU A 742 8.56 -0.33 16.13
C LEU A 742 7.69 -0.16 14.89
N SER A 743 8.29 -0.12 13.69
CA SER A 743 7.53 0.05 12.45
C SER A 743 6.86 -1.23 11.96
N ALA A 744 7.46 -2.41 12.15
CA ALA A 744 6.80 -3.65 11.74
C ALA A 744 5.52 -3.92 12.55
N PRO A 745 5.51 -3.80 13.90
CA PRO A 745 4.26 -3.82 14.67
C PRO A 745 3.23 -2.82 14.14
N LEU A 746 3.64 -1.56 13.87
CA LEU A 746 2.75 -0.52 13.33
C LEU A 746 2.11 -0.94 11.99
N PHE A 747 2.88 -1.44 11.03
CA PHE A 747 2.38 -1.92 9.74
C PHE A 747 1.59 -3.23 9.80
N ALA A 748 1.60 -3.89 10.95
CA ALA A 748 0.75 -5.03 11.29
C ALA A 748 -0.43 -4.63 12.20
N ALA A 749 -0.74 -3.34 12.37
CA ALA A 749 -1.77 -2.85 13.30
C ALA A 749 -1.59 -3.36 14.75
N ILE A 750 -0.33 -3.49 15.20
CA ILE A 750 0.03 -3.82 16.59
C ILE A 750 0.68 -2.58 17.22
N PRO A 751 -0.05 -1.81 18.06
CA PRO A 751 0.52 -0.66 18.72
C PRO A 751 1.54 -1.12 19.76
N ALA A 752 2.76 -0.56 19.72
CA ALA A 752 3.82 -0.96 20.64
C ALA A 752 3.41 -0.75 22.12
N THR A 753 2.67 0.33 22.40
CA THR A 753 2.04 0.61 23.71
C THR A 753 0.55 0.89 23.52
N HIS A 754 -0.28 0.47 24.47
CA HIS A 754 -1.69 0.82 24.51
C HIS A 754 -2.16 0.97 25.97
N ARG A 755 -2.89 2.05 26.28
CA ARG A 755 -3.36 2.33 27.65
C ARG A 755 -4.17 1.14 28.19
N GLY A 756 -3.87 0.71 29.41
CA GLY A 756 -4.53 -0.42 30.07
C GLY A 756 -4.14 -1.82 29.56
N ILE A 757 -3.30 -1.94 28.51
CA ILE A 757 -2.89 -3.23 27.92
C ILE A 757 -1.38 -3.37 27.90
N ALA A 758 -0.65 -2.36 27.43
CA ALA A 758 0.81 -2.35 27.36
C ALA A 758 1.38 -0.96 27.68
N ASP A 759 2.08 -0.83 28.79
CA ASP A 759 2.72 0.41 29.27
C ASP A 759 4.23 0.47 28.99
N GLN A 760 4.84 -0.65 28.62
CA GLN A 760 6.27 -0.78 28.36
C GLN A 760 6.54 -1.61 27.09
N VAL A 761 7.62 -1.24 26.39
CA VAL A 761 8.11 -1.97 25.21
C VAL A 761 9.52 -2.46 25.51
N LEU A 762 9.79 -3.74 25.27
CA LEU A 762 11.12 -4.31 25.39
C LEU A 762 11.56 -4.87 24.04
N VAL A 763 12.68 -4.37 23.51
CA VAL A 763 13.24 -4.83 22.24
C VAL A 763 14.48 -5.69 22.53
N CYS A 764 14.38 -6.97 22.19
CA CYS A 764 15.42 -7.98 22.41
C CYS A 764 15.85 -8.63 21.08
N THR A 765 17.02 -9.25 21.09
CA THR A 765 17.46 -10.18 20.03
C THR A 765 17.07 -11.60 20.41
N GLY A 766 16.62 -12.42 19.45
CA GLY A 766 16.46 -13.87 19.59
C GLY A 766 17.75 -14.66 19.33
N THR A 767 18.87 -14.00 19.06
CA THR A 767 20.20 -14.61 18.93
C THR A 767 21.12 -14.20 20.08
N GLY A 768 21.65 -15.18 20.82
CA GLY A 768 22.76 -15.00 21.74
C GLY A 768 24.11 -14.89 21.03
N ARG A 769 25.12 -14.32 21.71
CA ARG A 769 26.51 -14.30 21.20
C ARG A 769 26.99 -15.73 20.90
N LYS A 770 27.70 -15.90 19.77
CA LYS A 770 28.19 -17.20 19.28
C LYS A 770 27.12 -18.31 19.16
N GLY A 771 25.85 -17.95 19.01
CA GLY A 771 24.77 -18.93 18.86
C GLY A 771 24.40 -19.67 20.15
N ALA A 772 24.72 -19.12 21.32
CA ALA A 772 24.17 -19.59 22.59
C ALA A 772 22.63 -19.43 22.62
N PRO A 773 21.89 -20.27 23.37
CA PRO A 773 20.50 -19.98 23.72
C PRO A 773 20.41 -18.61 24.41
N LEU A 774 19.35 -17.86 24.11
CA LEU A 774 19.07 -16.62 24.83
C LEU A 774 18.39 -16.97 26.16
N ASP A 775 18.68 -16.22 27.23
CA ASP A 775 17.81 -16.17 28.40
C ASP A 775 16.76 -15.08 28.18
N PRO A 776 15.48 -15.41 27.91
CA PRO A 776 14.47 -14.39 27.66
C PRO A 776 14.09 -13.66 28.96
N PRO A 777 13.64 -12.40 28.85
CA PRO A 777 13.23 -11.61 30.01
C PRO A 777 11.97 -12.19 30.65
N GLU A 778 11.82 -12.07 31.97
CA GLU A 778 10.64 -12.53 32.71
C GLU A 778 9.33 -11.95 32.16
N PHE A 779 8.24 -12.74 32.28
CA PHE A 779 6.91 -12.32 31.85
C PHE A 779 6.39 -11.13 32.64
N VAL A 780 5.87 -10.12 31.95
CA VAL A 780 5.14 -9.00 32.53
C VAL A 780 3.91 -8.73 31.67
N ALA A 781 2.71 -8.82 32.24
CA ALA A 781 1.46 -8.76 31.48
C ALA A 781 1.23 -7.42 30.73
N SER A 782 1.82 -6.32 31.23
CA SER A 782 1.75 -5.00 30.62
C SER A 782 2.89 -4.70 29.62
N ARG A 783 3.67 -5.71 29.23
CA ARG A 783 4.82 -5.55 28.31
C ARG A 783 4.49 -6.05 26.91
N THR A 784 4.80 -5.22 25.92
CA THR A 784 5.01 -5.67 24.54
C THR A 784 6.48 -6.05 24.37
N LEU A 785 6.76 -7.33 24.13
CA LEU A 785 8.10 -7.83 23.86
C LEU A 785 8.28 -7.99 22.34
N VAL A 786 9.34 -7.38 21.79
CA VAL A 786 9.69 -7.47 20.37
C VAL A 786 11.04 -8.18 20.23
N LEU A 787 11.04 -9.33 19.58
CA LEU A 787 12.18 -10.22 19.43
C LEU A 787 12.66 -10.23 17.97
N LEU A 788 13.71 -9.45 17.69
CA LEU A 788 14.39 -9.38 16.40
C LEU A 788 15.23 -10.65 16.17
N MET A 789 15.39 -11.09 14.91
CA MET A 789 16.26 -12.24 14.55
C MET A 789 15.89 -13.55 15.26
N SER A 790 14.61 -13.74 15.58
CA SER A 790 14.08 -14.84 16.40
C SER A 790 13.71 -16.10 15.62
N LEU A 791 13.15 -15.95 14.41
CA LEU A 791 12.41 -17.03 13.72
C LEU A 791 13.23 -18.30 13.46
N HIS A 792 14.52 -18.18 13.12
CA HIS A 792 15.42 -19.31 12.88
C HIS A 792 15.64 -20.26 14.09
N ARG A 793 15.18 -19.88 15.29
CA ARG A 793 15.24 -20.67 16.54
C ARG A 793 13.93 -20.58 17.32
N LEU A 794 12.80 -20.41 16.61
CA LEU A 794 11.50 -20.14 17.20
C LEU A 794 11.10 -21.15 18.28
N SER A 795 11.24 -22.46 18.04
CA SER A 795 10.84 -23.51 18.99
C SER A 795 11.58 -23.40 20.33
N ALA A 796 12.91 -23.35 20.32
CA ALA A 796 13.72 -23.21 21.53
C ALA A 796 13.49 -21.88 22.26
N LEU A 797 13.16 -20.81 21.52
CA LEU A 797 12.79 -19.51 22.08
C LEU A 797 11.41 -19.56 22.77
N VAL A 798 10.43 -20.24 22.18
CA VAL A 798 9.09 -20.43 22.75
C VAL A 798 9.16 -21.29 24.01
N GLU A 799 9.90 -22.39 23.99
CA GLU A 799 10.19 -23.21 25.19
C GLU A 799 10.78 -22.37 26.32
N SER A 800 11.77 -21.53 26.00
CA SER A 800 12.42 -20.64 26.96
C SER A 800 11.49 -19.55 27.51
N LEU A 801 10.57 -19.02 26.69
CA LEU A 801 9.54 -18.07 27.11
C LEU A 801 8.52 -18.73 28.05
N VAL A 802 8.02 -19.92 27.70
CA VAL A 802 7.11 -20.69 28.58
C VAL A 802 7.79 -20.98 29.92
N GLY A 803 9.07 -21.37 29.92
CA GLY A 803 9.88 -21.56 31.13
C GLY A 803 10.06 -20.30 32.00
N LYS A 804 9.89 -19.09 31.42
CA LYS A 804 9.90 -17.79 32.13
C LYS A 804 8.49 -17.29 32.51
N GLY A 805 7.47 -18.15 32.46
CA GLY A 805 6.11 -17.86 32.91
C GLY A 805 5.23 -17.14 31.90
N TYR A 806 5.57 -17.16 30.60
CA TYR A 806 4.68 -16.63 29.56
C TYR A 806 3.51 -17.59 29.32
N PRO A 807 2.24 -17.15 29.39
CA PRO A 807 1.08 -18.02 29.13
C PRO A 807 1.06 -18.56 27.71
N ALA A 808 0.64 -19.83 27.54
CA ALA A 808 0.53 -20.46 26.22
C ALA A 808 -0.48 -19.74 25.30
N GLU A 809 -1.59 -19.27 25.88
CA GLU A 809 -2.64 -18.50 25.20
C GLU A 809 -2.23 -17.05 24.85
N LEU A 810 -1.06 -16.59 25.31
CA LEU A 810 -0.62 -15.21 25.14
C LEU A 810 -0.54 -14.85 23.64
N PRO A 811 -1.14 -13.74 23.20
CA PRO A 811 -1.10 -13.35 21.80
C PRO A 811 0.32 -13.07 21.31
N VAL A 812 0.62 -13.57 20.11
CA VAL A 812 1.88 -13.31 19.41
C VAL A 812 1.64 -13.05 17.93
N ALA A 813 2.56 -12.34 17.29
CA ALA A 813 2.56 -12.14 15.85
C ALA A 813 3.97 -12.27 15.26
N VAL A 814 4.10 -13.05 14.19
CA VAL A 814 5.32 -13.15 13.37
C VAL A 814 5.17 -12.18 12.21
N LEU A 815 6.09 -11.22 12.12
CA LEU A 815 6.05 -10.12 11.16
C LEU A 815 7.26 -10.23 10.23
N GLU A 816 7.02 -10.47 8.95
CA GLU A 816 8.02 -10.75 7.93
C GLU A 816 8.01 -9.68 6.84
N ARG A 817 9.20 -9.29 6.37
CA ARG A 817 9.40 -8.32 5.27
C ARG A 817 8.58 -7.03 5.40
N ALA A 818 8.50 -6.49 6.62
CA ALA A 818 7.67 -5.34 6.95
C ALA A 818 7.88 -4.14 6.03
N SER A 819 6.78 -3.52 5.58
CA SER A 819 6.69 -2.45 4.56
C SER A 819 7.15 -2.80 3.13
N CYS A 820 7.64 -4.01 2.86
CA CYS A 820 7.83 -4.47 1.48
C CYS A 820 6.47 -4.90 0.89
N PRO A 821 6.27 -4.83 -0.45
CA PRO A 821 5.03 -5.28 -1.09
C PRO A 821 4.65 -6.75 -0.81
N ASP A 822 5.62 -7.56 -0.39
CA ASP A 822 5.49 -8.96 0.03
C ASP A 822 5.65 -9.16 1.56
N GLN A 823 5.26 -8.14 2.34
CA GLN A 823 5.08 -8.24 3.79
C GLN A 823 4.13 -9.40 4.13
N ARG A 824 4.41 -10.12 5.21
CA ARG A 824 3.52 -11.13 5.76
C ARG A 824 3.36 -10.98 7.28
N VAL A 825 2.14 -11.16 7.77
CA VAL A 825 1.78 -11.09 9.20
C VAL A 825 1.06 -12.37 9.57
N ILE A 826 1.64 -13.16 10.48
CA ILE A 826 1.02 -14.37 11.03
C ILE A 826 0.63 -14.07 12.48
N ARG A 827 -0.67 -13.96 12.78
CA ARG A 827 -1.20 -13.73 14.13
C ARG A 827 -1.65 -15.04 14.76
N THR A 828 -1.27 -15.29 16.00
CA THR A 828 -1.56 -16.56 16.69
C THR A 828 -1.37 -16.43 18.21
N THR A 829 -1.17 -17.54 18.92
CA THR A 829 -0.82 -17.61 20.34
C THR A 829 0.57 -18.22 20.51
N LEU A 830 1.20 -18.03 21.67
CA LEU A 830 2.51 -18.60 21.98
C LEU A 830 2.54 -20.14 21.82
N GLU A 831 1.42 -20.82 22.11
CA GLU A 831 1.21 -22.25 21.91
C GLU A 831 1.32 -22.71 20.44
N HIS A 832 0.84 -21.89 19.50
CA HIS A 832 0.63 -22.31 18.12
C HIS A 832 1.63 -21.72 17.12
N VAL A 833 2.45 -20.76 17.56
CA VAL A 833 3.36 -20.01 16.68
C VAL A 833 4.39 -20.86 15.95
N CYS A 834 4.87 -21.94 16.56
CA CYS A 834 5.81 -22.87 15.90
C CYS A 834 5.14 -23.60 14.74
N ALA A 835 3.94 -24.16 14.98
CA ALA A 835 3.18 -24.87 13.95
C ALA A 835 2.76 -23.93 12.80
N ALA A 836 2.31 -22.71 13.12
CA ALA A 836 1.94 -21.73 12.12
C ALA A 836 3.12 -21.33 11.21
N VAL A 837 4.34 -21.19 11.75
CA VAL A 837 5.53 -20.88 10.94
C VAL A 837 6.07 -22.10 10.18
N GLU A 838 5.83 -23.32 10.67
CA GLU A 838 6.17 -24.56 9.97
C GLU A 838 5.25 -24.81 8.77
N GLU A 839 3.94 -24.60 8.92
CA GLU A 839 2.94 -24.80 7.87
C GLU A 839 3.00 -23.70 6.79
N GLU A 840 3.13 -22.43 7.18
CA GLU A 840 3.22 -21.29 6.26
C GLU A 840 4.65 -21.07 5.70
N GLY A 841 5.66 -21.76 6.25
CA GLY A 841 7.08 -21.47 6.04
C GLY A 841 7.52 -20.10 6.58
N SER A 842 8.78 -19.70 6.37
CA SER A 842 9.31 -18.40 6.79
C SER A 842 9.97 -17.60 5.66
N ARG A 843 9.74 -16.29 5.66
CA ARG A 843 10.29 -15.29 4.72
C ARG A 843 11.16 -14.26 5.48
N PRO A 844 12.46 -14.50 5.66
CA PRO A 844 13.34 -13.53 6.31
C PRO A 844 13.51 -12.24 5.47
N PRO A 845 13.80 -11.08 6.09
CA PRO A 845 13.91 -10.87 7.54
C PRO A 845 12.54 -10.77 8.22
N GLY A 846 12.44 -11.34 9.42
CA GLY A 846 11.24 -11.27 10.26
C GLY A 846 11.54 -11.20 11.75
N LEU A 847 10.53 -10.82 12.52
CA LEU A 847 10.56 -10.67 13.97
C LEU A 847 9.31 -11.26 14.63
N LEU A 848 9.39 -11.52 15.92
CA LEU A 848 8.28 -12.01 16.74
C LEU A 848 7.86 -10.90 17.73
N VAL A 849 6.59 -10.55 17.73
CA VAL A 849 5.97 -9.69 18.75
C VAL A 849 5.20 -10.59 19.72
N VAL A 850 5.37 -10.37 21.02
CA VAL A 850 4.77 -11.16 22.10
C VAL A 850 4.10 -10.23 23.10
N GLY A 851 2.83 -10.47 23.40
CA GLY A 851 2.08 -9.71 24.42
C GLY A 851 0.69 -9.29 23.95
N ASN A 852 -0.13 -8.87 24.92
CA ASN A 852 -1.55 -8.56 24.73
C ASN A 852 -1.83 -7.49 23.66
N ALA A 853 -0.85 -6.61 23.39
CA ALA A 853 -0.92 -5.63 22.30
C ALA A 853 -1.26 -6.23 20.93
N CYS A 854 -0.88 -7.49 20.65
CA CYS A 854 -1.11 -8.14 19.35
C CYS A 854 -2.60 -8.34 19.00
N LYS A 855 -3.50 -8.31 19.99
CA LYS A 855 -4.97 -8.47 19.82
C LYS A 855 -5.78 -7.17 20.01
N VAL A 856 -5.12 -6.02 20.22
CA VAL A 856 -5.83 -4.77 20.59
C VAL A 856 -6.65 -4.18 19.45
N LEU A 857 -6.04 -4.02 18.26
CA LEU A 857 -6.73 -3.47 17.08
C LEU A 857 -7.30 -4.55 16.16
N MET A 858 -6.91 -5.82 16.35
CA MET A 858 -7.30 -6.94 15.49
C MET A 858 -7.68 -8.13 16.35
N LYS A 859 -8.97 -8.51 16.35
CA LYS A 859 -9.50 -9.68 17.04
C LYS A 859 -9.60 -10.86 16.07
N TYR A 860 -9.24 -12.06 16.51
CA TYR A 860 -9.27 -13.30 15.74
C TYR A 860 -9.60 -14.49 16.65
N GLU A 861 -10.42 -15.41 16.13
CA GLU A 861 -10.87 -16.62 16.84
C GLU A 861 -10.26 -17.91 16.26
N GLN A 862 -9.63 -17.82 15.08
CA GLN A 862 -8.91 -18.91 14.44
C GLN A 862 -7.59 -19.21 15.16
N ARG A 863 -7.09 -20.46 14.98
CA ARG A 863 -5.82 -20.96 15.53
C ARG A 863 -4.62 -20.08 15.13
N TRP A 864 -4.60 -19.63 13.88
CA TRP A 864 -3.82 -18.50 13.41
C TRP A 864 -4.52 -17.82 12.24
N VAL A 865 -4.08 -16.60 11.90
CA VAL A 865 -4.52 -15.83 10.74
C VAL A 865 -3.27 -15.32 10.01
N VAL A 866 -3.28 -15.40 8.68
CA VAL A 866 -2.20 -14.89 7.82
C VAL A 866 -2.71 -13.73 6.96
N GLU A 867 -2.02 -12.61 7.00
CA GLU A 867 -2.21 -11.47 6.11
C GLU A 867 -1.00 -11.32 5.20
N GLU A 868 -1.25 -11.07 3.92
CA GLU A 868 -0.25 -10.94 2.86
C GLU A 868 -0.33 -9.56 2.21
N GLY A 869 0.82 -8.98 1.94
CA GLY A 869 0.99 -7.71 1.23
C GLY A 869 1.16 -6.47 2.12
N PHE A 870 1.63 -5.39 1.50
CA PHE A 870 1.68 -4.06 2.10
C PHE A 870 1.27 -2.99 1.07
N HIS A 871 0.30 -2.15 1.45
CA HIS A 871 -0.27 -1.08 0.62
C HIS A 871 -0.38 0.25 1.37
N GLY A 872 0.34 0.40 2.48
CA GLY A 872 0.10 1.46 3.46
C GLY A 872 0.63 2.86 3.10
N LEU A 873 1.40 3.00 2.02
CA LEU A 873 2.12 4.25 1.67
C LEU A 873 1.90 4.71 0.22
N ASP A 874 1.34 3.86 -0.65
CA ASP A 874 1.31 4.07 -2.11
C ASP A 874 0.53 5.34 -2.54
N ASN A 875 -0.35 5.82 -1.67
CA ASN A 875 -1.24 6.96 -1.91
C ASN A 875 -0.74 8.29 -1.31
N LEU A 876 0.51 8.37 -0.84
CA LEU A 876 1.09 9.60 -0.27
C LEU A 876 1.55 10.65 -1.32
N GLY A 877 1.55 10.29 -2.61
CA GLY A 877 2.25 11.03 -3.67
C GLY A 877 1.41 11.57 -4.83
N GLY A 878 0.08 11.48 -4.81
CA GLY A 878 -0.75 11.88 -5.95
C GLY A 878 -2.12 12.47 -5.57
N ASP A 879 -2.59 13.39 -6.41
CA ASP A 879 -3.98 13.85 -6.40
C ASP A 879 -4.91 12.68 -6.77
N GLY A 880 -5.78 12.26 -5.84
CA GLY A 880 -6.86 11.32 -6.10
C GLY A 880 -6.90 10.09 -5.19
N GLU A 881 -8.04 9.92 -4.51
CA GLU A 881 -8.58 8.66 -3.97
C GLU A 881 -7.61 7.73 -3.21
N LEU A 882 -7.34 8.10 -1.94
CA LEU A 882 -6.94 7.14 -0.91
C LEU A 882 -8.06 6.09 -0.70
N GLU A 883 -7.85 4.84 -1.11
CA GLU A 883 -8.70 3.71 -0.70
C GLU A 883 -8.54 3.41 0.81
N ILE A 884 -9.26 4.16 1.65
CA ILE A 884 -9.36 3.90 3.10
C ILE A 884 -10.41 2.78 3.32
N SER A 885 -10.14 1.59 2.78
CA SER A 885 -11.02 0.43 2.87
C SER A 885 -10.70 -0.50 4.06
N ARG A 886 -9.46 -0.49 4.58
CA ARG A 886 -8.99 -1.54 5.53
C ARG A 886 -8.58 -1.07 6.93
N LEU A 887 -8.61 0.23 7.22
CA LEU A 887 -8.29 0.76 8.56
C LEU A 887 -9.53 1.06 9.41
N THR A 888 -10.72 1.06 8.82
CA THR A 888 -12.00 1.30 9.50
C THR A 888 -12.52 0.07 10.26
N GLU A 889 -12.27 -1.15 9.76
CA GLU A 889 -12.74 -2.39 10.41
C GLU A 889 -12.02 -2.66 11.75
N ALA A 890 -10.74 -2.29 11.86
CA ALA A 890 -9.94 -2.43 13.08
C ALA A 890 -10.38 -1.48 14.23
N ALA A 891 -11.10 -0.41 13.92
CA ALA A 891 -11.51 0.61 14.90
C ALA A 891 -12.96 0.48 15.38
N ILE A 892 -13.79 -0.31 14.68
CA ILE A 892 -15.24 -0.47 15.00
C ILE A 892 -15.48 -1.69 15.92
N ALA A 893 -14.47 -2.52 16.15
CA ALA A 893 -14.55 -3.72 16.99
C ALA A 893 -13.95 -3.55 18.41
N ALA A 894 -13.91 -2.33 18.95
CA ALA A 894 -13.40 -2.02 20.30
C ALA A 894 -14.54 -1.87 21.32
#